data_AF-A0A364MX12-F1
#
_entry.id   AF-A0A364MX12-F1
#
_cell.length_a   1.000
_cell.length_b   1.000
_cell.length_c   1.000
_cell.angle_alpha   90.00
_cell.angle_beta   90.00
_cell.angle_gamma   90.00
#
_symmetry.space_group_name_H-M   'P 1'
#
loop_
_entity.id
_entity.type
_entity.pdbx_description
1 polymer ?
#
loop_
_entity_poly.entity_id
_entity_poly.type
_entity_poly.pdbx_seq_one_letter_code
_entity_poly.pdbx_strand_id
1 'polypeptide(L)'
;MKLLVIIGALVSTLANARVVPSLDAAPRNLPRDAGINNTLSDHLYLGGTEPSTVHINAAPTKFDKAAEIGRTLDSAMKSKDSVARWFFKDFPNFHETCQSPFEGDGREELAKWGFDDSDELSKEVEKDCDFETYHHIEATFQELGLDTKAAKDGGPNKCFKINHRDGPAIKRLPDGSLPSEANQYYDVCGKEYRATGATYEFAVNPNGLGALMNIMSMAYCAEKFTWFRKPLPDELPHIGTPSDIAWANWNRAGASDIRDIKYLLVTQVMNAGSREIFTSALKTLQPPETTSSTLPPTISTTNGTLVGVRNTQYDQDFFLGVPYAEPPTGNLRYKRPEPIVGFSHEESEDCLTLNVVRPASAQNDSNLPVLVFVHGGGFQDGNGADQRYNMSFLVQESVNVGSPIIGVTINYRISGFGFLSGSKVHESGVTNLGLHDQRMALGWLQDNIAAFGGDASRVTIQGESAGAVSIGYHLVAYGGRDDGLFRASIAQSGGPAAVGMNISRSEQDRMYNDVLNQTGCMDSYDTLDCLRETSVDKLKAAFQGQLYFPVQDGDMIAENPFVALDEGRFLKRPLLAGTTTNEGTAFATDEGVSANTTTEFRNTIATYMGPGVPSTTVNAIAAEYLERMSPEDAQTYLGTVVPSLRPDYGLLYGRASLFRGDQLFIAPRRFSSAMWAKHGVPNYTYRFDTVPSGVSPELLGVAHYSEIPFVFYNVDGVGHEINFLAADSTQERDELVALGRRMSRMWISFVNEMQPNAEYALGGGNVTWPVYTNSNPVNMVFRKEGISVERDDWRAAAINRLNSAVAGFRVSMEICKSNLLAFSGTGRYWFMFAAF
;
A
#
# COMPACT_ATOMS: atom_id res chain seq x y z
N MET A 1 -61.77 -26.46 20.28
CA MET A 1 -60.64 -27.19 19.69
C MET A 1 -59.61 -26.16 19.24
N LYS A 2 -58.47 -26.12 19.94
CA LYS A 2 -57.22 -25.42 19.60
C LYS A 2 -57.30 -23.91 19.29
N LEU A 3 -57.38 -23.14 20.36
CA LEU A 3 -56.71 -21.85 20.51
C LEU A 3 -56.15 -21.84 21.94
N LEU A 4 -54.89 -21.42 22.11
CA LEU A 4 -54.03 -21.57 23.30
C LEU A 4 -53.31 -22.93 23.38
N VAL A 5 -52.05 -22.91 22.93
CA VAL A 5 -50.85 -23.45 23.60
C VAL A 5 -49.73 -23.35 22.55
N ILE A 6 -48.76 -22.46 22.84
CA ILE A 6 -47.41 -22.38 22.26
C ILE A 6 -47.31 -21.68 20.89
N ILE A 7 -47.31 -20.35 20.96
CA ILE A 7 -46.33 -19.52 20.24
C ILE A 7 -44.96 -19.93 20.81
N GLY A 8 -44.25 -20.82 20.12
CA GLY A 8 -42.97 -21.34 20.59
C GLY A 8 -42.58 -22.63 19.89
N ALA A 9 -42.32 -22.56 18.59
CA ALA A 9 -41.45 -23.49 17.82
C ALA A 9 -41.43 -23.09 16.33
N LEU A 10 -41.31 -21.78 16.04
CA LEU A 10 -41.00 -21.27 14.70
C LEU A 10 -39.57 -20.73 14.71
N VAL A 11 -38.65 -21.63 15.06
CA VAL A 11 -37.26 -21.60 14.63
C VAL A 11 -36.98 -23.02 14.18
N SER A 12 -37.35 -23.34 12.94
CA SER A 12 -36.67 -24.41 12.24
C SER A 12 -35.24 -23.93 12.02
N THR A 13 -34.35 -24.34 12.92
CA THR A 13 -32.89 -24.20 12.81
C THR A 13 -32.44 -24.84 11.50
N LEU A 14 -32.27 -24.03 10.46
CA LEU A 14 -31.39 -24.37 9.34
C LEU A 14 -29.96 -24.10 9.82
N ALA A 15 -29.36 -25.08 10.50
CA ALA A 15 -27.94 -25.03 10.83
C ALA A 15 -27.13 -25.24 9.54
N ASN A 16 -26.44 -24.21 9.08
CA ASN A 16 -25.47 -24.32 7.99
C ASN A 16 -24.10 -24.68 8.58
N ALA A 17 -23.87 -25.97 8.77
CA ALA A 17 -22.55 -26.49 9.16
C ALA A 17 -21.67 -26.67 7.91
N ARG A 18 -20.42 -26.19 7.96
CA ARG A 18 -19.41 -26.43 6.90
C ARG A 18 -18.21 -27.17 7.48
N VAL A 19 -17.90 -28.34 6.92
CA VAL A 19 -16.74 -29.15 7.30
C VAL A 19 -15.60 -28.92 6.31
N VAL A 20 -14.40 -28.70 6.85
CA VAL A 20 -13.17 -28.45 6.13
C VAL A 20 -12.17 -29.56 6.43
N PRO A 21 -11.63 -30.30 5.44
CA PRO A 21 -10.57 -31.27 5.67
C PRO A 21 -9.20 -30.60 5.90
N SER A 22 -8.41 -31.19 6.79
CA SER A 22 -6.96 -30.94 6.95
C SER A 22 -6.19 -31.55 5.77
N LEU A 23 -4.94 -31.10 5.59
CA LEU A 23 -4.07 -31.48 4.47
C LEU A 23 -3.82 -33.00 4.31
N ASP A 24 -3.96 -33.80 5.37
CA ASP A 24 -3.62 -35.23 5.33
C ASP A 24 -4.83 -36.16 5.14
N ALA A 25 -6.06 -35.64 5.12
CA ALA A 25 -7.29 -36.44 5.22
C ALA A 25 -8.26 -36.30 4.04
N ALA A 26 -7.79 -36.12 2.80
CA ALA A 26 -8.67 -36.14 1.63
C ALA A 26 -8.84 -37.57 1.06
N PRO A 27 -9.91 -38.32 1.37
CA PRO A 27 -10.26 -39.49 0.58
C PRO A 27 -10.66 -39.03 -0.83
N ARG A 28 -10.13 -39.72 -1.85
CA ARG A 28 -10.22 -39.35 -3.28
C ARG A 28 -11.63 -39.34 -3.89
N ASN A 29 -12.70 -39.47 -3.10
CA ASN A 29 -14.06 -39.74 -3.55
C ASN A 29 -15.16 -38.88 -2.89
N LEU A 30 -14.87 -37.66 -2.43
CA LEU A 30 -15.95 -36.70 -2.14
C LEU A 30 -16.45 -36.09 -3.46
N PRO A 31 -17.72 -36.27 -3.86
CA PRO A 31 -18.26 -35.62 -5.05
C PRO A 31 -18.18 -34.10 -4.87
N ARG A 32 -17.73 -33.38 -5.90
CA ARG A 32 -17.68 -31.90 -5.92
C ARG A 32 -19.05 -31.22 -5.74
N ASP A 33 -20.13 -31.98 -5.62
CA ASP A 33 -21.52 -31.50 -5.50
C ASP A 33 -22.30 -32.19 -4.35
N ALA A 34 -21.79 -32.14 -3.11
CA ALA A 34 -22.68 -32.21 -1.95
C ALA A 34 -23.38 -30.85 -1.80
N GLY A 35 -24.41 -30.62 -2.62
CA GLY A 35 -25.14 -29.36 -2.67
C GLY A 35 -25.88 -29.05 -1.37
N ILE A 36 -25.54 -27.93 -0.73
CA ILE A 36 -26.47 -27.19 0.14
C ILE A 36 -26.61 -25.78 -0.44
N ASN A 37 -27.77 -25.55 -1.04
CA ASN A 37 -28.21 -24.30 -1.64
C ASN A 37 -27.96 -23.09 -0.73
N ASN A 38 -27.17 -22.13 -1.21
CA ASN A 38 -27.16 -20.77 -0.66
C ASN A 38 -27.99 -19.84 -1.55
N THR A 39 -29.30 -19.94 -1.41
CA THR A 39 -30.25 -18.93 -1.90
C THR A 39 -31.33 -18.75 -0.85
N LEU A 40 -31.30 -17.62 -0.13
CA LEU A 40 -32.43 -16.81 0.35
C LEU A 40 -31.99 -15.89 1.50
N SER A 41 -31.65 -14.64 1.16
CA SER A 41 -31.90 -13.44 1.99
C SER A 41 -31.45 -12.20 1.21
N ASP A 42 -32.07 -11.97 0.06
CA ASP A 42 -32.43 -10.62 -0.39
C ASP A 42 -33.52 -10.81 -1.44
N HIS A 43 -34.61 -10.06 -1.30
CA HIS A 43 -35.89 -10.12 -2.03
C HIS A 43 -36.98 -11.05 -1.45
N LEU A 44 -37.64 -10.49 -0.44
CA LEU A 44 -39.11 -10.45 -0.48
C LEU A 44 -39.56 -9.82 -1.83
N TYR A 45 -40.47 -10.53 -2.51
CA TYR A 45 -41.37 -10.13 -3.61
C TYR A 45 -41.03 -10.38 -5.09
N LEU A 46 -41.92 -11.22 -5.67
CA LEU A 46 -42.35 -11.40 -7.07
C LEU A 46 -41.55 -12.38 -7.95
N GLY A 47 -42.23 -13.50 -8.23
CA GLY A 47 -41.71 -14.66 -8.95
C GLY A 47 -41.92 -14.63 -10.46
N GLY A 48 -41.24 -15.56 -11.13
CA GLY A 48 -41.35 -15.86 -12.55
C GLY A 48 -40.30 -16.90 -12.94
N THR A 49 -40.72 -17.90 -13.71
CA THR A 49 -40.13 -19.24 -13.89
C THR A 49 -39.21 -19.39 -15.11
N GLU A 50 -38.32 -20.40 -15.02
CA GLU A 50 -37.65 -21.20 -16.09
C GLU A 50 -36.16 -20.97 -16.46
N PRO A 51 -35.41 -22.03 -16.89
CA PRO A 51 -34.02 -22.24 -16.49
C PRO A 51 -32.94 -22.29 -17.61
N SER A 52 -31.72 -21.91 -17.20
CA SER A 52 -30.36 -22.39 -17.56
C SER A 52 -29.86 -22.41 -19.01
N THR A 53 -28.68 -21.81 -19.22
CA THR A 53 -27.52 -22.46 -19.88
C THR A 53 -26.20 -21.91 -19.33
N VAL A 54 -25.18 -22.78 -19.36
CA VAL A 54 -23.93 -22.80 -18.56
C VAL A 54 -22.83 -21.91 -19.16
N HIS A 55 -22.07 -21.21 -18.31
CA HIS A 55 -20.70 -20.74 -18.62
C HIS A 55 -19.70 -21.11 -17.51
N ILE A 56 -18.55 -21.61 -17.95
CA ILE A 56 -17.44 -22.14 -17.17
C ILE A 56 -16.41 -21.00 -17.02
N ASN A 57 -16.22 -20.55 -15.79
CA ASN A 57 -15.05 -19.87 -15.19
C ASN A 57 -15.54 -19.26 -13.87
N ALA A 58 -15.72 -20.12 -12.86
CA ALA A 58 -16.27 -19.72 -11.57
C ALA A 58 -15.16 -19.11 -10.70
N ALA A 59 -15.43 -17.93 -10.12
CA ALA A 59 -14.72 -17.41 -8.96
C ALA A 59 -14.66 -18.50 -7.85
N PRO A 60 -13.65 -18.47 -6.95
CA PRO A 60 -13.53 -19.46 -5.88
C PRO A 60 -14.85 -19.60 -5.14
N THR A 61 -15.35 -20.82 -5.03
CA THR A 61 -16.64 -21.06 -4.41
C THR A 61 -16.58 -20.66 -2.93
N LYS A 62 -17.74 -20.41 -2.32
CA LYS A 62 -17.80 -20.16 -0.87
C LYS A 62 -17.24 -21.36 -0.06
N PHE A 63 -17.15 -22.54 -0.67
CA PHE A 63 -16.53 -23.75 -0.11
C PHE A 63 -15.00 -23.68 -0.16
N ASP A 64 -14.41 -23.22 -1.27
CA ASP A 64 -12.95 -23.04 -1.40
C ASP A 64 -12.42 -22.05 -0.38
N LYS A 65 -13.15 -20.96 -0.15
CA LYS A 65 -12.84 -19.97 0.90
C LYS A 65 -12.98 -20.54 2.32
N ALA A 66 -13.89 -21.48 2.54
CA ALA A 66 -14.10 -22.12 3.83
C ALA A 66 -13.03 -23.18 4.13
N ALA A 67 -12.58 -23.92 3.10
CA ALA A 67 -11.54 -24.92 3.21
C ALA A 67 -10.14 -24.31 3.44
N GLU A 68 -9.97 -23.07 2.99
CA GLU A 68 -8.86 -22.18 3.32
C GLU A 68 -8.83 -21.95 4.84
N ILE A 69 -9.76 -21.16 5.43
CA ILE A 69 -10.38 -21.45 6.75
C ILE A 69 -9.58 -22.20 7.82
N GLY A 70 -9.72 -23.52 7.75
CA GLY A 70 -9.23 -24.43 8.75
C GLY A 70 -7.72 -24.61 8.75
N ARG A 71 -7.00 -24.35 7.64
CA ARG A 71 -5.58 -24.72 7.52
C ARG A 71 -4.59 -23.72 8.18
N THR A 72 -4.97 -22.46 8.43
CA THR A 72 -4.12 -21.42 9.09
C THR A 72 -4.47 -21.30 10.53
N LEU A 73 -5.72 -21.60 10.91
CA LEU A 73 -6.01 -21.89 12.30
C LEU A 73 -5.15 -23.07 12.78
N ASP A 74 -5.09 -24.14 11.98
CA ASP A 74 -4.20 -25.29 12.22
C ASP A 74 -2.71 -24.90 12.24
N SER A 75 -2.24 -24.03 11.34
CA SER A 75 -0.83 -23.60 11.29
C SER A 75 -0.43 -22.61 12.39
N ALA A 76 -1.33 -21.72 12.80
CA ALA A 76 -1.10 -20.76 13.88
C ALA A 76 -1.06 -21.47 15.24
N MET A 77 -2.00 -22.39 15.48
CA MET A 77 -2.01 -23.25 16.68
C MET A 77 -0.76 -24.14 16.77
N LYS A 78 -0.06 -24.41 15.65
CA LYS A 78 1.18 -25.19 15.54
C LYS A 78 2.48 -24.39 15.75
N SER A 79 2.40 -23.06 15.91
CA SER A 79 3.56 -22.16 15.88
C SER A 79 3.81 -21.44 17.22
N LYS A 80 5.04 -20.95 17.45
CA LYS A 80 5.33 -20.08 18.60
C LYS A 80 4.61 -18.73 18.45
N ASP A 81 4.15 -18.11 19.54
CA ASP A 81 3.37 -16.87 19.51
C ASP A 81 4.00 -15.72 18.69
N SER A 82 5.33 -15.60 18.72
CA SER A 82 6.08 -14.61 17.93
C SER A 82 5.99 -14.86 16.41
N VAL A 83 5.80 -16.12 16.00
CA VAL A 83 5.61 -16.56 14.61
C VAL A 83 4.12 -16.51 14.25
N ALA A 84 3.23 -16.89 15.20
CA ALA A 84 1.79 -16.76 15.05
C ALA A 84 1.38 -15.31 14.73
N ARG A 85 2.00 -14.35 15.42
CA ARG A 85 1.81 -12.90 15.25
C ARG A 85 2.08 -12.41 13.83
N TRP A 86 3.01 -13.03 13.11
CA TRP A 86 3.29 -12.68 11.72
C TRP A 86 2.11 -13.01 10.79
N PHE A 87 1.33 -14.05 11.09
CA PHE A 87 0.10 -14.38 10.33
C PHE A 87 -1.04 -13.37 10.54
N PHE A 88 -0.88 -12.39 11.44
CA PHE A 88 -1.89 -11.37 11.77
C PHE A 88 -1.36 -9.93 11.76
N LYS A 89 -0.17 -9.68 11.19
CA LYS A 89 0.54 -8.39 11.26
C LYS A 89 -0.18 -7.21 10.60
N ASP A 90 -1.03 -7.47 9.59
CA ASP A 90 -1.75 -6.43 8.84
C ASP A 90 -3.07 -6.00 9.51
N PHE A 91 -3.29 -6.37 10.79
CA PHE A 91 -4.53 -6.08 11.52
C PHE A 91 -4.25 -5.16 12.72
N PRO A 92 -4.93 -4.00 12.80
CA PRO A 92 -4.68 -3.03 13.86
C PRO A 92 -4.93 -3.66 15.23
N ASN A 93 -4.01 -3.42 16.17
CA ASN A 93 -4.08 -3.82 17.59
C ASN A 93 -3.73 -5.27 17.92
N PHE A 94 -3.29 -6.08 16.94
CA PHE A 94 -2.87 -7.47 17.18
C PHE A 94 -1.37 -7.63 17.49
N HIS A 95 -0.55 -6.61 17.22
CA HIS A 95 0.90 -6.66 17.37
C HIS A 95 1.41 -6.04 18.69
N GLU A 96 0.58 -5.49 19.58
CA GLU A 96 1.10 -4.82 20.80
C GLU A 96 0.78 -5.56 22.10
N THR A 97 0.48 -6.85 21.98
CA THR A 97 -0.07 -7.65 23.08
C THR A 97 1.03 -8.38 23.85
N CYS A 98 0.99 -8.31 25.18
CA CYS A 98 1.99 -8.93 26.05
C CYS A 98 2.01 -10.46 25.87
N GLN A 99 3.18 -11.02 25.56
CA GLN A 99 3.39 -12.43 25.24
C GLN A 99 3.16 -13.33 26.47
N SER A 100 2.40 -14.42 26.31
CA SER A 100 2.45 -15.56 27.23
C SER A 100 2.51 -16.85 26.40
N PRO A 101 3.70 -17.47 26.22
CA PRO A 101 3.83 -18.69 25.45
C PRO A 101 2.99 -19.79 26.08
N PHE A 102 1.98 -20.28 25.34
CA PHE A 102 1.02 -21.23 25.89
C PHE A 102 1.32 -22.68 25.47
N GLU A 103 1.77 -23.50 26.43
CA GLU A 103 1.87 -24.96 26.32
C GLU A 103 0.97 -25.61 27.41
N GLY A 104 0.06 -26.52 27.05
CA GLY A 104 -0.73 -27.32 27.99
C GLY A 104 -2.25 -27.14 27.90
N ASP A 105 -2.95 -27.20 29.05
CA ASP A 105 -4.42 -27.20 29.13
C ASP A 105 -5.06 -25.82 29.42
N GLY A 106 -4.32 -24.76 29.75
CA GLY A 106 -4.79 -23.37 29.68
C GLY A 106 -5.68 -22.92 30.83
N ARG A 107 -5.99 -23.81 31.78
CA ARG A 107 -6.91 -23.49 32.88
C ARG A 107 -6.36 -22.43 33.81
N GLU A 108 -5.09 -22.55 34.21
CA GLU A 108 -4.45 -21.59 35.12
C GLU A 108 -4.36 -20.19 34.48
N GLU A 109 -4.09 -20.14 33.18
CA GLU A 109 -3.91 -18.89 32.45
C GLU A 109 -5.26 -18.21 32.19
N LEU A 110 -6.27 -18.94 31.71
CA LEU A 110 -7.65 -18.43 31.59
C LEU A 110 -8.16 -17.89 32.94
N ALA A 111 -7.90 -18.63 34.02
CA ALA A 111 -8.27 -18.21 35.37
C ALA A 111 -7.62 -16.88 35.79
N LYS A 112 -6.33 -16.66 35.49
CA LYS A 112 -5.62 -15.40 35.79
C LYS A 112 -6.25 -14.21 35.10
N TRP A 113 -6.74 -14.40 33.87
CA TRP A 113 -7.27 -13.32 33.05
C TRP A 113 -8.80 -13.22 33.07
N GLY A 114 -9.42 -13.62 34.18
CA GLY A 114 -10.83 -13.33 34.43
C GLY A 114 -11.81 -14.19 33.63
N PHE A 115 -11.36 -15.27 32.99
CA PHE A 115 -12.24 -16.23 32.34
C PHE A 115 -12.81 -17.25 33.33
N ASP A 116 -14.08 -17.57 33.17
CA ASP A 116 -14.69 -18.80 33.67
C ASP A 116 -14.63 -19.87 32.57
N ASP A 117 -14.09 -21.00 32.96
CA ASP A 117 -13.84 -22.19 32.14
C ASP A 117 -14.14 -23.45 32.99
N SER A 118 -15.06 -23.33 33.94
CA SER A 118 -15.44 -24.44 34.81
C SER A 118 -16.08 -25.60 34.03
N ASP A 119 -15.94 -26.82 34.57
CA ASP A 119 -16.63 -27.98 34.02
C ASP A 119 -18.15 -27.83 34.13
N GLU A 120 -18.63 -27.12 35.16
CA GLU A 120 -20.03 -26.70 35.31
C GLU A 120 -20.51 -25.87 34.12
N LEU A 121 -19.71 -24.91 33.66
CA LEU A 121 -20.04 -24.08 32.50
C LEU A 121 -20.08 -24.91 31.21
N SER A 122 -19.15 -25.87 31.05
CA SER A 122 -19.12 -26.74 29.86
C SER A 122 -20.29 -27.73 29.79
N LYS A 123 -20.93 -28.08 30.93
CA LYS A 123 -22.16 -28.89 30.94
C LYS A 123 -23.33 -28.19 30.22
N GLU A 124 -23.33 -26.86 30.10
CA GLU A 124 -24.40 -26.12 29.41
C GLU A 124 -24.47 -26.43 27.90
N VAL A 125 -23.32 -26.70 27.28
CA VAL A 125 -23.16 -26.95 25.83
C VAL A 125 -22.94 -28.42 25.50
N GLU A 126 -22.91 -29.28 26.51
CA GLU A 126 -22.63 -30.70 26.33
C GLU A 126 -23.71 -31.41 25.48
N LYS A 127 -24.94 -30.90 25.48
CA LYS A 127 -26.01 -31.40 24.58
C LYS A 127 -25.74 -31.05 23.11
N ASP A 128 -25.00 -29.98 22.84
CA ASP A 128 -24.69 -29.50 21.49
C ASP A 128 -23.52 -30.32 20.89
N CYS A 129 -22.84 -31.12 21.72
CA CYS A 129 -21.82 -32.08 21.30
C CYS A 129 -22.34 -33.36 20.66
N ASP A 130 -23.67 -33.55 20.64
CA ASP A 130 -24.31 -34.51 19.75
C ASP A 130 -24.62 -33.81 18.42
N PHE A 131 -23.73 -34.02 17.46
CA PHE A 131 -23.78 -33.37 16.17
C PHE A 131 -24.92 -33.84 15.29
N GLU A 132 -25.57 -34.97 15.60
CA GLU A 132 -26.77 -35.36 14.89
C GLU A 132 -28.00 -34.69 15.51
N THR A 133 -28.15 -34.82 16.82
CA THR A 133 -29.33 -34.33 17.53
C THR A 133 -29.48 -32.81 17.40
N TYR A 134 -28.36 -32.07 17.38
CA TYR A 134 -28.39 -30.60 17.41
C TYR A 134 -27.98 -29.91 16.11
N HIS A 135 -27.12 -30.55 15.31
CA HIS A 135 -26.60 -29.98 14.06
C HIS A 135 -27.07 -30.69 12.80
N HIS A 136 -27.69 -31.88 12.92
CA HIS A 136 -28.26 -32.67 11.82
C HIS A 136 -27.25 -33.01 10.70
N ILE A 137 -26.03 -33.40 11.09
CA ILE A 137 -24.91 -33.68 10.18
C ILE A 137 -24.35 -35.11 10.29
N GLU A 138 -25.16 -36.10 10.72
CA GLU A 138 -24.75 -37.51 10.83
C GLU A 138 -24.16 -38.06 9.53
N ALA A 139 -24.78 -37.81 8.39
CA ALA A 139 -24.28 -38.28 7.09
C ALA A 139 -22.85 -37.79 6.80
N THR A 140 -22.55 -36.54 7.15
CA THR A 140 -21.22 -35.96 6.98
C THR A 140 -20.21 -36.59 7.94
N PHE A 141 -20.58 -36.81 9.19
CA PHE A 141 -19.69 -37.48 10.15
C PHE A 141 -19.41 -38.94 9.74
N GLN A 142 -20.41 -39.67 9.25
CA GLN A 142 -20.24 -41.02 8.74
C GLN A 142 -19.28 -41.08 7.53
N GLU A 143 -19.38 -40.12 6.59
CA GLU A 143 -18.46 -40.03 5.44
C GLU A 143 -17.01 -39.73 5.85
N LEU A 144 -16.82 -39.02 6.96
CA LEU A 144 -15.49 -38.67 7.49
C LEU A 144 -14.93 -39.74 8.45
N GLY A 145 -15.71 -40.78 8.74
CA GLY A 145 -15.37 -41.83 9.70
C GLY A 145 -15.38 -41.35 11.15
N LEU A 146 -16.22 -40.36 11.48
CA LEU A 146 -16.36 -39.76 12.80
C LEU A 146 -17.71 -40.13 13.43
N ASP A 147 -17.75 -40.24 14.76
CA ASP A 147 -18.98 -40.48 15.54
C ASP A 147 -19.58 -39.13 15.97
N THR A 148 -20.89 -38.96 15.80
CA THR A 148 -21.63 -37.74 16.15
C THR A 148 -21.94 -37.62 17.65
N LYS A 149 -21.86 -38.69 18.43
CA LYS A 149 -22.29 -38.72 19.83
C LYS A 149 -21.35 -37.95 20.77
N ALA A 150 -21.95 -37.29 21.76
CA ALA A 150 -21.24 -36.65 22.85
C ALA A 150 -20.56 -37.69 23.78
N ALA A 151 -19.50 -37.27 24.48
CA ALA A 151 -18.73 -38.11 25.39
C ALA A 151 -19.55 -38.71 26.53
N LYS A 152 -20.50 -37.94 27.08
CA LYS A 152 -21.45 -38.43 28.10
C LYS A 152 -22.35 -39.56 27.63
N ASP A 153 -22.59 -39.64 26.32
CA ASP A 153 -23.48 -40.63 25.69
C ASP A 153 -22.67 -41.79 25.07
N GLY A 154 -21.40 -41.91 25.47
CA GLY A 154 -20.48 -42.97 25.04
C GLY A 154 -19.75 -42.69 23.71
N GLY A 155 -19.88 -41.48 23.16
CA GLY A 155 -19.17 -41.04 21.96
C GLY A 155 -17.82 -40.37 22.24
N PRO A 156 -17.12 -39.85 21.21
CA PRO A 156 -15.81 -39.22 21.37
C PRO A 156 -15.88 -37.69 21.53
N ASN A 157 -17.02 -37.03 21.24
CA ASN A 157 -17.09 -35.57 21.16
C ASN A 157 -17.16 -34.91 22.54
N LYS A 158 -16.26 -33.97 22.82
CA LYS A 158 -16.20 -33.18 24.07
C LYS A 158 -16.42 -31.70 23.78
N CYS A 159 -17.32 -31.06 24.53
CA CYS A 159 -17.65 -29.65 24.35
C CYS A 159 -17.12 -28.83 25.51
N PHE A 160 -16.72 -27.60 25.19
CA PHE A 160 -16.16 -26.65 26.12
C PHE A 160 -16.89 -25.32 25.95
N LYS A 161 -17.24 -24.69 27.07
CA LYS A 161 -17.76 -23.33 27.09
C LYS A 161 -16.93 -22.47 28.01
N ILE A 162 -16.54 -21.32 27.50
CA ILE A 162 -15.61 -20.40 28.15
C ILE A 162 -16.18 -18.99 28.06
N ASN A 163 -16.24 -18.31 29.20
CA ASN A 163 -16.78 -16.97 29.32
C ASN A 163 -15.73 -16.01 29.88
N HIS A 164 -15.59 -14.83 29.28
CA HIS A 164 -14.76 -13.75 29.84
C HIS A 164 -15.58 -12.91 30.83
N ARG A 165 -16.05 -13.58 31.89
CA ARG A 165 -16.76 -13.06 33.06
C ARG A 165 -16.80 -14.16 34.12
N ASP A 166 -17.14 -13.80 35.35
CA ASP A 166 -17.38 -14.68 36.50
C ASP A 166 -16.16 -15.52 36.97
N GLY A 167 -15.03 -15.38 36.27
CA GLY A 167 -13.79 -16.09 36.54
C GLY A 167 -13.20 -15.85 37.93
N PRO A 168 -12.22 -16.68 38.33
CA PRO A 168 -11.64 -16.65 39.66
C PRO A 168 -10.82 -15.38 39.95
N ALA A 169 -10.24 -14.75 38.92
CA ALA A 169 -9.51 -13.48 39.08
C ALA A 169 -10.42 -12.25 39.22
N ILE A 170 -11.74 -12.38 38.97
CA ILE A 170 -12.68 -11.26 39.11
C ILE A 170 -12.76 -10.83 40.59
N LYS A 171 -12.50 -9.54 40.84
CA LYS A 171 -12.57 -8.92 42.17
C LYS A 171 -13.98 -9.09 42.74
N ARG A 172 -14.08 -9.76 43.90
CA ARG A 172 -15.34 -9.98 44.61
C ARG A 172 -15.70 -8.76 45.46
N LEU A 173 -17.00 -8.59 45.73
CA LEU A 173 -17.51 -7.61 46.68
C LEU A 173 -17.09 -7.99 48.12
N PRO A 174 -17.16 -7.07 49.10
CA PRO A 174 -16.73 -7.34 50.48
C PRO A 174 -17.44 -8.52 51.17
N ASP A 175 -18.63 -8.89 50.70
CA ASP A 175 -19.42 -10.04 51.17
C ASP A 175 -19.06 -11.36 50.47
N GLY A 176 -18.09 -11.34 49.55
CA GLY A 176 -17.64 -12.48 48.76
C GLY A 176 -18.45 -12.74 47.49
N SER A 177 -19.50 -11.96 47.21
CA SER A 177 -20.31 -12.11 46.00
C SER A 177 -19.65 -11.51 44.75
N LEU A 178 -20.11 -11.96 43.57
CA LEU A 178 -19.67 -11.42 42.28
C LEU A 178 -20.32 -10.04 42.02
N PRO A 179 -19.58 -9.04 41.51
CA PRO A 179 -20.17 -7.82 40.98
C PRO A 179 -21.10 -8.12 39.78
N SER A 180 -21.97 -7.16 39.44
CA SER A 180 -22.76 -7.25 38.22
C SER A 180 -21.86 -7.42 36.99
N GLU A 181 -22.31 -8.16 35.97
CA GLU A 181 -21.49 -8.49 34.79
C GLU A 181 -20.82 -7.27 34.14
N ALA A 182 -21.50 -6.12 34.11
CA ALA A 182 -20.95 -4.88 33.56
C ALA A 182 -19.80 -4.29 34.40
N ASN A 183 -19.67 -4.66 35.68
CA ASN A 183 -18.74 -4.07 36.64
C ASN A 183 -17.74 -5.10 37.22
N GLN A 184 -17.41 -6.13 36.44
CA GLN A 184 -16.40 -7.10 36.82
C GLN A 184 -15.01 -6.64 36.34
N TYR A 185 -14.06 -6.60 37.27
CA TYR A 185 -12.68 -6.17 37.04
C TYR A 185 -11.69 -7.17 37.65
N TYR A 186 -10.49 -7.25 37.11
CA TYR A 186 -9.42 -8.13 37.57
C TYR A 186 -8.03 -7.53 37.25
N ASP A 187 -6.98 -7.97 37.94
CA ASP A 187 -5.62 -7.43 37.76
C ASP A 187 -4.67 -8.47 37.18
N VAL A 188 -3.95 -8.13 36.10
CA VAL A 188 -2.91 -8.96 35.49
C VAL A 188 -1.75 -8.09 35.01
N CYS A 189 -0.50 -8.54 35.18
CA CYS A 189 0.70 -7.81 34.76
C CYS A 189 0.78 -6.36 35.26
N GLY A 190 0.22 -6.06 36.44
CA GLY A 190 0.22 -4.71 37.01
C GLY A 190 -0.79 -3.73 36.37
N LYS A 191 -1.68 -4.21 35.50
CA LYS A 191 -2.79 -3.45 34.89
C LYS A 191 -4.13 -4.03 35.35
N GLU A 192 -5.09 -3.14 35.65
CA GLU A 192 -6.48 -3.51 35.90
C GLU A 192 -7.22 -3.62 34.57
N TYR A 193 -7.93 -4.74 34.37
CA TYR A 193 -8.76 -5.01 33.20
C TYR A 193 -10.23 -5.13 33.60
N ARG A 194 -11.11 -4.85 32.64
CA ARG A 194 -12.55 -5.04 32.78
C ARG A 194 -12.99 -6.28 32.01
N ALA A 195 -13.85 -7.10 32.60
CA ALA A 195 -14.43 -8.25 31.91
C ALA A 195 -15.30 -7.78 30.74
N THR A 196 -15.23 -8.48 29.61
CA THR A 196 -15.90 -8.06 28.37
C THR A 196 -17.21 -8.81 28.14
N GLY A 197 -17.43 -9.94 28.82
CA GLY A 197 -18.57 -10.83 28.58
C GLY A 197 -18.46 -11.63 27.29
N ALA A 198 -17.25 -11.87 26.79
CA ALA A 198 -17.05 -12.74 25.62
C ALA A 198 -17.47 -14.18 25.93
N THR A 199 -17.95 -14.91 24.92
CA THR A 199 -18.34 -16.33 25.06
C THR A 199 -17.77 -17.13 23.91
N TYR A 200 -17.18 -18.27 24.25
CA TYR A 200 -16.57 -19.18 23.30
C TYR A 200 -17.04 -20.61 23.57
N GLU A 201 -17.63 -21.25 22.56
CA GLU A 201 -18.15 -22.61 22.61
C GLU A 201 -17.45 -23.46 21.55
N PHE A 202 -16.74 -24.49 21.99
CA PHE A 202 -15.94 -25.39 21.16
C PHE A 202 -16.40 -26.82 21.34
N ALA A 203 -16.15 -27.64 20.33
CA ALA A 203 -16.29 -29.08 20.41
C ALA A 203 -15.04 -29.75 19.81
N VAL A 204 -14.61 -30.85 20.41
CA VAL A 204 -13.43 -31.61 20.01
C VAL A 204 -13.79 -33.07 19.91
N ASN A 205 -13.55 -33.65 18.74
CA ASN A 205 -13.45 -35.07 18.53
C ASN A 205 -11.96 -35.44 18.47
N PRO A 206 -11.45 -36.22 19.43
CA PRO A 206 -10.04 -36.63 19.47
C PRO A 206 -9.63 -37.49 18.26
N ASN A 207 -10.58 -38.04 17.48
CA ASN A 207 -10.27 -38.76 16.24
C ASN A 207 -9.96 -37.82 15.06
N GLY A 208 -9.95 -36.51 15.31
CA GLY A 208 -9.40 -35.53 14.39
C GLY A 208 -10.38 -34.44 13.97
N LEU A 209 -11.37 -34.04 14.77
CA LEU A 209 -12.24 -32.91 14.41
C LEU A 209 -12.23 -31.84 15.51
N GLY A 210 -11.87 -30.61 15.15
CA GLY A 210 -12.17 -29.42 15.96
C GLY A 210 -13.44 -28.74 15.45
N ALA A 211 -14.28 -28.24 16.33
CA ALA A 211 -15.53 -27.58 15.97
C ALA A 211 -15.72 -26.27 16.75
N LEU A 212 -16.00 -25.20 16.01
CA LEU A 212 -16.29 -23.86 16.51
C LEU A 212 -17.81 -23.66 16.46
N MET A 213 -18.45 -23.76 17.62
CA MET A 213 -19.91 -23.80 17.69
C MET A 213 -20.51 -22.40 17.77
N ASN A 214 -20.06 -21.60 18.75
CA ASN A 214 -20.56 -20.24 18.97
C ASN A 214 -19.47 -19.35 19.54
N ILE A 215 -19.14 -18.28 18.82
CA ILE A 215 -18.03 -17.38 19.17
C ILE A 215 -18.51 -15.92 19.19
N MET A 216 -18.52 -15.34 20.38
CA MET A 216 -18.81 -13.92 20.64
C MET A 216 -17.55 -13.22 21.15
N SER A 217 -16.87 -12.49 20.27
CA SER A 217 -15.61 -11.80 20.57
C SER A 217 -15.71 -10.79 21.72
N MET A 218 -14.59 -10.57 22.41
CA MET A 218 -14.43 -9.55 23.44
C MET A 218 -14.88 -8.15 23.02
N ALA A 219 -14.43 -7.64 21.87
CA ALA A 219 -14.75 -6.29 21.42
C ALA A 219 -16.26 -6.08 21.22
N TYR A 220 -16.92 -7.07 20.62
CA TYR A 220 -18.37 -7.04 20.41
C TYR A 220 -19.15 -7.11 21.72
N CYS A 221 -18.78 -8.01 22.64
CA CYS A 221 -19.48 -8.10 23.93
C CYS A 221 -19.24 -6.86 24.80
N ALA A 222 -18.02 -6.31 24.78
CA ALA A 222 -17.70 -5.03 25.37
C ALA A 222 -18.61 -3.93 24.80
N GLU A 223 -18.69 -3.78 23.48
CA GLU A 223 -19.48 -2.72 22.88
C GLU A 223 -20.99 -2.88 23.09
N LYS A 224 -21.52 -4.10 22.93
CA LYS A 224 -22.97 -4.30 22.84
C LYS A 224 -23.64 -4.71 24.15
N PHE A 225 -22.94 -5.36 25.07
CA PHE A 225 -23.56 -5.98 26.23
C PHE A 225 -23.01 -5.52 27.57
N THR A 226 -21.72 -5.19 27.68
CA THR A 226 -21.10 -4.91 28.99
C THR A 226 -20.62 -3.47 29.15
N TRP A 227 -19.89 -2.90 28.19
CA TRP A 227 -19.29 -1.56 28.30
C TRP A 227 -20.11 -0.48 27.59
N PHE A 228 -20.98 -0.86 26.65
CA PHE A 228 -21.84 0.05 25.86
C PHE A 228 -21.08 1.12 25.08
N ARG A 229 -19.80 0.87 24.82
CA ARG A 229 -18.94 1.65 23.94
C ARG A 229 -17.87 0.76 23.34
N LYS A 230 -17.33 1.17 22.20
CA LYS A 230 -16.21 0.47 21.60
C LYS A 230 -14.99 0.53 22.54
N PRO A 231 -14.34 -0.61 22.83
CA PRO A 231 -13.11 -0.64 23.61
C PRO A 231 -11.94 -0.03 22.81
N LEU A 232 -11.02 0.63 23.51
CA LEU A 232 -9.73 1.02 22.95
C LEU A 232 -8.80 -0.21 22.85
N PRO A 233 -7.82 -0.19 21.94
CA PRO A 233 -6.89 -1.30 21.70
C PRO A 233 -6.23 -1.88 22.95
N ASP A 234 -5.80 -1.02 23.87
CA ASP A 234 -5.07 -1.40 25.07
C ASP A 234 -6.00 -1.76 26.24
N GLU A 235 -7.31 -1.52 26.13
CA GLU A 235 -8.30 -1.84 27.17
C GLU A 235 -8.71 -3.33 27.17
N LEU A 236 -8.47 -4.05 26.06
CA LEU A 236 -8.77 -5.47 25.96
C LEU A 236 -7.58 -6.30 26.44
N PRO A 237 -7.83 -7.36 27.24
CA PRO A 237 -6.78 -8.27 27.68
C PRO A 237 -6.17 -9.04 26.51
N HIS A 238 -4.93 -9.42 26.67
CA HIS A 238 -4.11 -10.04 25.62
C HIS A 238 -4.13 -11.57 25.64
N ILE A 239 -4.70 -12.18 26.67
CA ILE A 239 -5.05 -13.60 26.61
C ILE A 239 -6.17 -13.83 25.60
N GLY A 240 -6.13 -14.97 24.92
CA GLY A 240 -7.34 -15.56 24.37
C GLY A 240 -7.76 -14.96 23.04
N THR A 241 -6.83 -14.98 22.08
CA THR A 241 -7.30 -15.17 20.71
C THR A 241 -8.12 -16.46 20.67
N PRO A 242 -9.19 -16.56 19.86
CA PRO A 242 -9.98 -17.79 19.75
C PRO A 242 -9.12 -19.03 19.47
N SER A 243 -7.94 -18.86 18.86
CA SER A 243 -6.92 -19.91 18.62
C SER A 243 -6.28 -20.47 19.89
N ASP A 244 -5.88 -19.63 20.84
CA ASP A 244 -5.23 -20.10 22.09
C ASP A 244 -6.23 -20.90 22.93
N ILE A 245 -7.47 -20.42 22.95
CA ILE A 245 -8.59 -21.06 23.63
C ILE A 245 -8.96 -22.38 22.94
N ALA A 246 -8.94 -22.42 21.60
CA ALA A 246 -9.16 -23.64 20.83
C ALA A 246 -8.06 -24.69 21.09
N TRP A 247 -6.80 -24.25 21.17
CA TRP A 247 -5.65 -25.11 21.43
C TRP A 247 -5.68 -25.72 22.84
N ALA A 248 -5.96 -24.90 23.86
CA ALA A 248 -6.16 -25.38 25.23
C ALA A 248 -7.25 -26.46 25.31
N ASN A 249 -8.37 -26.27 24.60
CA ASN A 249 -9.47 -27.24 24.57
C ASN A 249 -9.13 -28.51 23.79
N TRP A 250 -8.33 -28.43 22.73
CA TRP A 250 -7.82 -29.60 22.00
C TRP A 250 -6.98 -30.50 22.92
N ASN A 251 -6.02 -29.92 23.64
CA ASN A 251 -5.19 -30.66 24.60
C ASN A 251 -6.03 -31.31 25.72
N ARG A 252 -7.03 -30.60 26.26
CA ARG A 252 -7.94 -31.13 27.29
C ARG A 252 -8.77 -32.32 26.83
N ALA A 253 -9.10 -32.39 25.55
CA ALA A 253 -9.87 -33.50 25.01
C ALA A 253 -9.08 -34.82 25.01
N GLY A 254 -7.77 -34.78 25.28
CA GLY A 254 -6.87 -35.93 25.27
C GLY A 254 -6.14 -36.13 23.95
N ALA A 255 -6.23 -35.15 23.04
CA ALA A 255 -5.48 -35.12 21.80
C ALA A 255 -4.17 -34.34 22.06
N SER A 256 -3.09 -35.06 22.34
CA SER A 256 -1.82 -34.47 22.76
C SER A 256 -0.98 -33.91 21.61
N ASP A 257 -1.39 -34.18 20.37
CA ASP A 257 -0.71 -33.71 19.17
C ASP A 257 -1.69 -32.97 18.26
N ILE A 258 -1.29 -31.77 17.88
CA ILE A 258 -2.04 -30.92 16.96
C ILE A 258 -2.09 -31.47 15.53
N ARG A 259 -1.16 -32.35 15.17
CA ARG A 259 -1.16 -33.07 13.89
C ARG A 259 -2.31 -34.06 13.78
N ASP A 260 -2.97 -34.37 14.90
CA ASP A 260 -4.12 -35.27 14.91
C ASP A 260 -5.42 -34.57 14.48
N ILE A 261 -5.45 -33.23 14.37
CA ILE A 261 -6.61 -32.50 13.81
C ILE A 261 -6.71 -32.78 12.32
N LYS A 262 -7.74 -33.55 11.93
CA LYS A 262 -8.01 -33.94 10.55
C LYS A 262 -9.07 -33.09 9.87
N TYR A 263 -9.94 -32.43 10.62
CA TYR A 263 -11.11 -31.71 10.13
C TYR A 263 -11.42 -30.51 11.03
N LEU A 264 -11.98 -29.44 10.45
CA LEU A 264 -12.52 -28.30 11.20
C LEU A 264 -13.99 -28.06 10.80
N LEU A 265 -14.86 -27.86 11.78
CA LEU A 265 -16.28 -27.53 11.59
C LEU A 265 -16.61 -26.16 12.17
N VAL A 266 -17.36 -25.34 11.44
CA VAL A 266 -17.84 -24.03 11.92
C VAL A 266 -19.35 -23.94 11.73
N THR A 267 -20.09 -23.64 12.80
CA THR A 267 -21.56 -23.66 12.75
C THR A 267 -22.21 -22.29 13.00
N GLN A 268 -21.70 -21.42 13.90
CA GLN A 268 -22.26 -20.07 14.11
C GLN A 268 -21.23 -18.99 14.51
N VAL A 269 -21.20 -17.87 13.77
CA VAL A 269 -20.39 -16.66 14.07
C VAL A 269 -21.28 -15.42 13.94
N MET A 270 -21.43 -14.65 15.02
CA MET A 270 -22.55 -13.72 15.18
C MET A 270 -22.23 -12.22 15.00
N ASN A 271 -20.97 -11.80 14.82
CA ASN A 271 -20.66 -10.37 14.73
C ASN A 271 -19.49 -10.00 13.78
N ALA A 272 -19.47 -8.74 13.36
CA ALA A 272 -18.51 -8.18 12.39
C ALA A 272 -17.06 -8.19 12.88
N GLY A 273 -16.81 -8.03 14.19
CA GLY A 273 -15.46 -8.07 14.77
C GLY A 273 -14.85 -9.47 14.76
N SER A 274 -15.63 -10.49 15.15
CA SER A 274 -15.28 -11.90 14.93
C SER A 274 -15.09 -12.15 13.43
N ARG A 275 -15.98 -11.66 12.55
CA ARG A 275 -15.85 -11.82 11.10
C ARG A 275 -14.64 -11.10 10.51
N GLU A 276 -14.19 -9.98 11.06
CA GLU A 276 -12.95 -9.29 10.65
C GLU A 276 -11.73 -10.06 11.15
N ILE A 277 -11.70 -10.54 12.40
CA ILE A 277 -10.67 -11.45 12.92
C ILE A 277 -10.63 -12.75 12.08
N PHE A 278 -11.78 -13.25 11.64
CA PHE A 278 -11.87 -14.41 10.75
C PHE A 278 -11.53 -14.08 9.30
N THR A 279 -11.91 -12.92 8.74
CA THR A 279 -11.56 -12.41 7.38
C THR A 279 -10.08 -12.08 7.29
N SER A 280 -9.51 -11.72 8.44
CA SER A 280 -8.11 -11.46 8.69
C SER A 280 -7.30 -12.75 8.71
N ALA A 281 -7.72 -13.72 9.52
CA ALA A 281 -7.19 -15.08 9.52
C ALA A 281 -7.35 -15.78 8.15
N LEU A 282 -8.46 -15.50 7.46
CA LEU A 282 -8.81 -15.96 6.10
C LEU A 282 -7.84 -15.47 5.01
N LYS A 283 -7.14 -14.35 5.24
CA LYS A 283 -6.22 -13.76 4.25
C LYS A 283 -4.83 -14.42 4.26
N THR A 284 -4.50 -15.23 5.27
CA THR A 284 -3.14 -15.74 5.50
C THR A 284 -2.98 -17.24 5.23
N LEU A 285 -3.68 -17.76 4.22
CA LEU A 285 -4.14 -19.15 4.28
C LEU A 285 -4.17 -19.93 2.94
N GLN A 286 -3.19 -19.73 2.06
CA GLN A 286 -2.74 -20.81 1.16
C GLN A 286 -1.21 -20.84 1.10
N PRO A 287 -0.61 -22.02 1.35
CA PRO A 287 0.36 -22.53 0.40
C PRO A 287 -0.25 -23.68 -0.43
N PRO A 288 0.26 -23.85 -1.65
CA PRO A 288 -0.33 -24.70 -2.69
C PRO A 288 0.09 -26.16 -2.54
N GLU A 289 -0.71 -27.02 -3.19
CA GLU A 289 -0.49 -28.45 -3.37
C GLU A 289 0.97 -28.80 -3.67
N THR A 290 1.49 -29.80 -2.97
CA THR A 290 2.78 -30.43 -3.24
C THR A 290 2.78 -31.02 -4.65
N THR A 291 3.39 -30.29 -5.58
CA THR A 291 4.03 -30.89 -6.75
C THR A 291 5.53 -30.64 -6.65
N SER A 292 6.25 -31.72 -6.36
CA SER A 292 7.71 -31.88 -6.41
C SER A 292 8.54 -31.14 -5.34
N SER A 293 9.40 -31.91 -4.68
CA SER A 293 10.42 -31.44 -3.75
C SER A 293 11.41 -30.48 -4.41
N THR A 294 11.18 -29.17 -4.30
CA THR A 294 12.19 -28.15 -4.56
C THR A 294 12.41 -27.35 -3.28
N LEU A 295 13.66 -27.29 -2.82
CA LEU A 295 14.09 -26.44 -1.70
C LEU A 295 13.62 -24.99 -1.91
N PRO A 296 13.37 -24.21 -0.85
CA PRO A 296 13.03 -22.80 -0.99
C PRO A 296 14.10 -22.08 -1.82
N PRO A 297 13.73 -21.15 -2.71
CA PRO A 297 14.68 -20.48 -3.58
C PRO A 297 15.71 -19.76 -2.71
N THR A 298 16.97 -20.17 -2.82
CA THR A 298 18.06 -19.68 -1.98
C THR A 298 19.13 -19.08 -2.88
N ILE A 299 19.60 -17.89 -2.54
CA ILE A 299 20.64 -17.18 -3.29
C ILE A 299 21.70 -16.67 -2.33
N SER A 300 22.93 -16.55 -2.82
CA SER A 300 24.04 -15.94 -2.08
C SER A 300 24.35 -14.58 -2.67
N THR A 301 24.19 -13.54 -1.87
CA THR A 301 24.56 -12.16 -2.17
C THR A 301 25.93 -11.84 -1.55
N THR A 302 26.48 -10.66 -1.80
CA THR A 302 27.73 -10.21 -1.15
C THR A 302 27.60 -10.08 0.36
N ASN A 303 26.38 -9.83 0.87
CA ASN A 303 26.11 -9.55 2.28
C ASN A 303 25.60 -10.79 3.04
N GLY A 304 25.26 -11.88 2.35
CA GLY A 304 24.83 -13.12 3.00
C GLY A 304 23.97 -14.02 2.11
N THR A 305 23.41 -15.06 2.70
CA THR A 305 22.45 -15.94 2.00
C THR A 305 21.03 -15.46 2.27
N LEU A 306 20.27 -15.27 1.20
CA LEU A 306 18.85 -14.93 1.27
C LEU A 306 18.03 -16.17 0.91
N VAL A 307 17.00 -16.43 1.73
CA VAL A 307 16.00 -17.47 1.48
C VAL A 307 14.71 -16.77 1.07
N GLY A 308 14.28 -17.02 -0.16
CA GLY A 308 13.03 -16.50 -0.70
C GLY A 308 11.87 -17.49 -0.54
N VAL A 309 10.73 -17.11 -1.09
CA VAL A 309 9.50 -17.91 -1.11
C VAL A 309 9.08 -18.15 -2.55
N ARG A 310 8.77 -19.41 -2.88
CA ARG A 310 8.15 -19.76 -4.17
C ARG A 310 6.67 -19.42 -4.13
N ASN A 311 6.23 -18.54 -5.02
CA ASN A 311 4.83 -18.34 -5.35
C ASN A 311 4.46 -19.21 -6.55
N THR A 312 3.64 -20.24 -6.36
CA THR A 312 3.25 -21.13 -7.46
C THR A 312 2.07 -20.60 -8.28
N GLN A 313 1.32 -19.62 -7.76
CA GLN A 313 0.21 -19.00 -8.51
C GLN A 313 0.75 -18.29 -9.77
N TYR A 314 1.89 -17.61 -9.63
CA TYR A 314 2.55 -16.91 -10.72
C TYR A 314 3.81 -17.63 -11.24
N ASP A 315 4.19 -18.76 -10.64
CA ASP A 315 5.48 -19.43 -10.85
C ASP A 315 6.67 -18.45 -10.75
N GLN A 316 6.76 -17.79 -9.59
CA GLN A 316 7.75 -16.75 -9.30
C GLN A 316 8.45 -17.00 -7.96
N ASP A 317 9.69 -16.53 -7.83
CA ASP A 317 10.40 -16.49 -6.54
C ASP A 317 10.35 -15.06 -5.98
N PHE A 318 9.98 -14.94 -4.70
CA PHE A 318 9.91 -13.68 -3.97
C PHE A 318 11.01 -13.58 -2.91
N PHE A 319 11.71 -12.46 -2.87
CA PHE A 319 12.64 -12.09 -1.82
C PHE A 319 12.20 -10.76 -1.26
N LEU A 320 11.53 -10.77 -0.11
CA LEU A 320 10.83 -9.60 0.42
C LEU A 320 11.55 -9.04 1.65
N GLY A 321 11.56 -7.72 1.78
CA GLY A 321 12.18 -7.02 2.91
C GLY A 321 13.70 -7.15 2.93
N VAL A 322 14.36 -7.40 1.80
CA VAL A 322 15.82 -7.57 1.71
C VAL A 322 16.49 -6.26 2.11
N PRO A 323 17.27 -6.23 3.21
CA PRO A 323 17.92 -5.01 3.65
C PRO A 323 19.06 -4.63 2.70
N TYR A 324 19.10 -3.38 2.26
CA TYR A 324 20.14 -2.88 1.34
C TYR A 324 21.12 -1.91 2.01
N ALA A 325 20.81 -1.45 3.23
CA ALA A 325 21.63 -0.55 4.02
C ALA A 325 21.45 -0.84 5.51
N GLU A 326 22.39 -0.34 6.33
CA GLU A 326 22.23 -0.35 7.79
C GLU A 326 20.97 0.41 8.23
N PRO A 327 20.29 -0.03 9.31
CA PRO A 327 19.14 0.67 9.85
C PRO A 327 19.47 2.14 10.19
N PRO A 328 18.77 3.15 9.65
CA PRO A 328 19.07 4.56 9.88
C PRO A 328 18.56 5.06 11.25
N THR A 329 18.83 4.28 12.30
CA THR A 329 18.36 4.51 13.67
C THR A 329 19.48 5.07 14.56
N GLY A 330 19.11 5.69 15.69
CA GLY A 330 20.06 6.20 16.67
C GLY A 330 21.17 7.07 16.05
N ASN A 331 22.43 6.63 16.16
CA ASN A 331 23.59 7.36 15.63
C ASN A 331 23.66 7.43 14.09
N LEU A 332 22.89 6.60 13.38
CA LEU A 332 22.76 6.62 11.91
C LEU A 332 21.57 7.48 11.45
N ARG A 333 20.74 7.96 12.38
CA ARG A 333 19.71 8.95 12.06
C ARG A 333 20.37 10.25 11.56
N TYR A 334 19.77 10.84 10.53
CA TYR A 334 20.30 12.02 9.83
C TYR A 334 21.76 11.84 9.37
N LYS A 335 22.07 10.67 8.82
CA LYS A 335 23.29 10.38 8.07
C LYS A 335 22.95 9.73 6.72
N ARG A 336 23.88 9.84 5.78
CA ARG A 336 23.83 9.08 4.52
C ARG A 336 23.75 7.58 4.83
N PRO A 337 23.00 6.78 4.06
CA PRO A 337 22.89 5.35 4.29
C PRO A 337 24.28 4.70 4.23
N GLU A 338 24.54 3.76 5.14
CA GLU A 338 25.77 2.97 5.18
C GLU A 338 25.52 1.57 4.62
N PRO A 339 26.50 0.94 3.93
CA PRO A 339 26.36 -0.43 3.44
C PRO A 339 26.15 -1.43 4.58
N ILE A 340 25.32 -2.45 4.33
CA ILE A 340 24.88 -3.38 5.37
C ILE A 340 25.91 -4.46 5.76
N VAL A 341 25.97 -4.78 7.05
CA VAL A 341 26.74 -5.84 7.71
C VAL A 341 25.79 -6.81 8.46
N GLY A 342 25.04 -7.64 7.73
CA GLY A 342 24.13 -8.65 8.29
C GLY A 342 22.64 -8.24 8.27
N PHE A 343 21.72 -9.15 8.60
CA PHE A 343 20.27 -8.91 8.43
C PHE A 343 19.53 -8.70 9.77
N SER A 344 18.65 -7.69 9.85
CA SER A 344 17.64 -7.46 10.91
C SER A 344 16.29 -7.08 10.30
N HIS A 345 15.17 -7.41 10.97
CA HIS A 345 13.81 -7.12 10.47
C HIS A 345 12.82 -6.80 11.61
N GLU A 346 12.29 -5.57 11.66
CA GLU A 346 11.02 -5.17 12.30
C GLU A 346 10.49 -3.87 11.62
N GLU A 347 9.18 -3.55 11.71
CA GLU A 347 8.70 -2.20 11.31
C GLU A 347 9.22 -1.15 12.28
N SER A 348 10.00 -0.19 11.76
CA SER A 348 10.81 0.72 12.56
C SER A 348 11.40 1.84 11.66
N GLU A 349 12.19 2.75 12.23
CA GLU A 349 13.15 3.53 11.44
C GLU A 349 14.09 2.62 10.62
N ASP A 350 14.23 1.34 10.99
CA ASP A 350 14.79 0.25 10.19
C ASP A 350 13.92 -0.08 8.95
N CYS A 351 13.93 0.81 7.96
CA CYS A 351 13.05 0.74 6.79
C CYS A 351 13.78 0.59 5.45
N LEU A 352 15.12 0.54 5.43
CA LEU A 352 15.92 0.53 4.19
C LEU A 352 16.01 -0.86 3.57
N THR A 353 14.86 -1.32 3.09
CA THR A 353 14.65 -2.64 2.48
C THR A 353 14.13 -2.55 1.05
N LEU A 354 14.34 -3.61 0.28
CA LEU A 354 13.82 -3.79 -1.07
C LEU A 354 13.17 -5.16 -1.23
N ASN A 355 12.30 -5.29 -2.22
CA ASN A 355 11.67 -6.54 -2.61
C ASN A 355 12.15 -6.91 -4.02
N VAL A 356 12.47 -8.19 -4.25
CA VAL A 356 12.81 -8.73 -5.58
C VAL A 356 11.81 -9.83 -5.94
N VAL A 357 11.19 -9.70 -7.10
CA VAL A 357 10.29 -10.67 -7.71
C VAL A 357 10.87 -11.11 -9.04
N ARG A 358 11.09 -12.42 -9.21
CA ARG A 358 11.65 -12.99 -10.45
C ARG A 358 10.83 -14.19 -10.93
N PRO A 359 10.88 -14.53 -12.24
CA PRO A 359 10.38 -15.82 -12.70
C PRO A 359 11.09 -16.97 -11.99
N ALA A 360 10.34 -18.01 -11.60
CA ALA A 360 10.89 -19.20 -10.95
C ALA A 360 11.95 -19.95 -11.77
N SER A 361 11.90 -19.79 -13.10
CA SER A 361 12.85 -20.37 -14.03
C SER A 361 14.19 -19.62 -14.08
N ALA A 362 14.28 -18.41 -13.51
CA ALA A 362 15.49 -17.60 -13.55
C ALA A 362 16.64 -18.26 -12.79
N GLN A 363 17.72 -18.54 -13.52
CA GLN A 363 19.03 -18.96 -13.04
C GLN A 363 20.01 -17.77 -13.02
N ASN A 364 21.15 -17.93 -12.33
CA ASN A 364 22.16 -16.87 -12.20
C ASN A 364 22.70 -16.34 -13.55
N ASP A 365 22.67 -17.15 -14.61
CA ASP A 365 23.13 -16.79 -15.96
C ASP A 365 22.00 -16.34 -16.91
N SER A 366 20.79 -16.11 -16.38
CA SER A 366 19.62 -15.70 -17.20
C SER A 366 19.76 -14.30 -17.80
N ASN A 367 20.56 -13.43 -17.18
CA ASN A 367 20.82 -12.05 -17.63
C ASN A 367 19.53 -11.25 -17.94
N LEU A 368 18.52 -11.39 -17.08
CA LEU A 368 17.22 -10.74 -17.27
C LEU A 368 17.31 -9.23 -17.04
N PRO A 369 16.60 -8.40 -17.82
CA PRO A 369 16.39 -6.99 -17.49
C PRO A 369 15.77 -6.82 -16.10
N VAL A 370 16.12 -5.73 -15.43
CA VAL A 370 15.64 -5.42 -14.09
C VAL A 370 14.82 -4.13 -14.14
N LEU A 371 13.57 -4.18 -13.71
CA LEU A 371 12.71 -3.02 -13.53
C LEU A 371 12.64 -2.67 -12.05
N VAL A 372 13.15 -1.50 -11.68
CA VAL A 372 13.14 -0.99 -10.30
C VAL A 372 12.08 0.08 -10.18
N PHE A 373 11.12 -0.11 -9.29
CA PHE A 373 10.05 0.83 -9.01
C PHE A 373 10.32 1.64 -7.73
N VAL A 374 10.29 2.97 -7.88
CA VAL A 374 10.39 3.95 -6.79
C VAL A 374 9.00 4.54 -6.56
N HIS A 375 8.42 4.29 -5.37
CA HIS A 375 7.06 4.72 -5.06
C HIS A 375 6.92 6.24 -4.93
N GLY A 376 5.71 6.73 -5.24
CA GLY A 376 5.26 8.09 -4.98
C GLY A 376 4.87 8.34 -3.52
N GLY A 377 4.02 9.34 -3.28
CA GLY A 377 3.55 9.73 -1.94
C GLY A 377 4.00 11.11 -1.47
N GLY A 378 4.30 12.02 -2.42
CA GLY A 378 4.62 13.42 -2.12
C GLY A 378 5.87 13.61 -1.24
N PHE A 379 6.74 12.61 -1.17
CA PHE A 379 7.86 12.52 -0.22
C PHE A 379 7.44 12.48 1.26
N GLN A 380 6.15 12.31 1.58
CA GLN A 380 5.65 12.27 2.96
C GLN A 380 5.24 10.87 3.40
N ASP A 381 4.77 10.05 2.47
CA ASP A 381 4.24 8.71 2.71
C ASP A 381 4.65 7.75 1.56
N GLY A 382 4.33 6.48 1.72
CA GLY A 382 4.54 5.41 0.74
C GLY A 382 5.54 4.36 1.24
N ASN A 383 5.44 3.17 0.66
CA ASN A 383 6.35 2.07 0.94
C ASN A 383 6.43 1.11 -0.27
N GLY A 384 7.52 0.34 -0.34
CA GLY A 384 7.76 -0.66 -1.38
C GLY A 384 6.98 -1.97 -1.22
N ALA A 385 6.31 -2.20 -0.09
CA ALA A 385 5.46 -3.39 0.12
C ALA A 385 4.00 -3.19 -0.33
N ASP A 386 3.68 -1.96 -0.75
CA ASP A 386 2.35 -1.55 -1.18
C ASP A 386 1.87 -2.38 -2.37
N GLN A 387 0.76 -3.09 -2.15
CA GLN A 387 0.20 -4.04 -3.09
C GLN A 387 -0.34 -3.40 -4.37
N ARG A 388 -0.55 -2.08 -4.39
CA ARG A 388 -0.87 -1.33 -5.61
C ARG A 388 0.23 -1.41 -6.66
N TYR A 389 1.47 -1.67 -6.23
CA TYR A 389 2.66 -1.80 -7.09
C TYR A 389 3.19 -3.23 -7.13
N ASN A 390 2.33 -4.23 -6.95
CA ASN A 390 2.75 -5.64 -6.94
C ASN A 390 3.40 -6.03 -8.28
N MET A 391 4.72 -6.23 -8.25
CA MET A 391 5.53 -6.51 -9.43
C MET A 391 5.20 -7.86 -10.08
N SER A 392 4.50 -8.77 -9.38
CA SER A 392 4.13 -10.08 -9.91
C SER A 392 3.33 -9.98 -11.21
N PHE A 393 2.50 -8.94 -11.35
CA PHE A 393 1.66 -8.74 -12.53
C PHE A 393 2.49 -8.40 -13.77
N LEU A 394 3.45 -7.47 -13.66
CA LEU A 394 4.37 -7.12 -14.74
C LEU A 394 5.34 -8.26 -15.06
N VAL A 395 5.87 -8.93 -14.04
CA VAL A 395 6.74 -10.10 -14.21
C VAL A 395 5.97 -11.21 -14.93
N GLN A 396 4.73 -11.50 -14.53
CA GLN A 396 3.90 -12.49 -15.19
C GLN A 396 3.64 -12.13 -16.65
N GLU A 397 3.25 -10.88 -16.93
CA GLU A 397 2.98 -10.48 -18.31
C GLU A 397 4.24 -10.48 -19.18
N SER A 398 5.41 -10.20 -18.59
CA SER A 398 6.70 -10.31 -19.28
C SER A 398 7.03 -11.76 -19.68
N VAL A 399 6.72 -12.73 -18.81
CA VAL A 399 6.85 -14.17 -19.10
C VAL A 399 5.85 -14.58 -20.18
N ASN A 400 4.59 -14.11 -20.10
CA ASN A 400 3.54 -14.43 -21.06
C ASN A 400 3.90 -14.01 -22.50
N VAL A 401 4.64 -12.91 -22.66
CA VAL A 401 5.11 -12.42 -23.97
C VAL A 401 6.50 -12.91 -24.35
N GLY A 402 7.10 -13.81 -23.57
CA GLY A 402 8.41 -14.39 -23.83
C GLY A 402 9.59 -13.41 -23.69
N SER A 403 9.40 -12.30 -22.98
CA SER A 403 10.44 -11.29 -22.72
C SER A 403 10.56 -11.01 -21.21
N PRO A 404 10.95 -12.04 -20.42
CA PRO A 404 10.88 -12.00 -18.96
C PRO A 404 11.75 -10.89 -18.35
N ILE A 405 11.26 -10.29 -17.27
CA ILE A 405 11.99 -9.29 -16.47
C ILE A 405 12.03 -9.69 -14.99
N ILE A 406 12.95 -9.10 -14.24
CA ILE A 406 12.93 -9.08 -12.77
C ILE A 406 12.31 -7.76 -12.31
N GLY A 407 11.38 -7.84 -11.35
CA GLY A 407 10.77 -6.68 -10.72
C GLY A 407 11.36 -6.40 -9.35
N VAL A 408 11.64 -5.13 -9.05
CA VAL A 408 12.15 -4.68 -7.76
C VAL A 408 11.35 -3.50 -7.26
N THR A 409 10.99 -3.47 -5.97
CA THR A 409 10.48 -2.27 -5.29
C THR A 409 11.41 -1.90 -4.14
N ILE A 410 11.56 -0.60 -3.85
CA ILE A 410 12.46 -0.12 -2.79
C ILE A 410 11.71 0.78 -1.80
N ASN A 411 12.07 0.69 -0.52
CA ASN A 411 11.77 1.72 0.47
C ASN A 411 12.86 2.80 0.47
N TYR A 412 12.54 4.01 0.90
CA TYR A 412 13.50 5.09 1.17
C TYR A 412 12.95 6.00 2.27
N ARG A 413 13.81 6.72 2.99
CA ARG A 413 13.33 7.66 4.04
C ARG A 413 12.51 8.79 3.42
N ILE A 414 11.42 9.13 4.10
CA ILE A 414 10.42 10.13 3.71
C ILE A 414 10.21 11.14 4.84
N SER A 415 9.41 12.18 4.57
CA SER A 415 9.10 13.28 5.49
C SER A 415 10.38 13.89 6.11
N GLY A 416 10.30 14.37 7.35
CA GLY A 416 11.44 14.90 8.08
C GLY A 416 12.57 13.89 8.30
N PHE A 417 12.33 12.57 8.21
CA PHE A 417 13.41 11.58 8.31
C PHE A 417 14.34 11.56 7.08
N GLY A 418 13.77 11.76 5.89
CA GLY A 418 14.52 11.73 4.62
C GLY A 418 14.88 13.08 4.05
N PHE A 419 14.11 14.12 4.40
CA PHE A 419 14.12 15.40 3.70
C PHE A 419 14.13 16.60 4.65
N LEU A 420 14.63 16.42 5.89
CA LEU A 420 14.97 17.56 6.74
C LEU A 420 15.93 18.48 5.99
N SER A 421 15.72 19.78 6.12
CA SER A 421 16.54 20.79 5.49
C SER A 421 16.69 21.97 6.44
N GLY A 422 17.82 22.66 6.36
CA GLY A 422 18.26 23.66 7.34
C GLY A 422 19.69 24.05 7.02
N SER A 423 20.12 25.27 7.34
CA SER A 423 21.50 25.73 7.06
C SER A 423 22.48 24.77 7.75
N LYS A 424 22.16 24.39 8.99
CA LYS A 424 22.85 23.34 9.74
C LYS A 424 22.85 21.96 9.05
N VAL A 425 21.73 21.56 8.43
CA VAL A 425 21.61 20.27 7.70
C VAL A 425 22.46 20.27 6.43
N HIS A 426 22.47 21.40 5.72
CA HIS A 426 23.27 21.62 4.52
C HIS A 426 24.77 21.64 4.85
N GLU A 427 25.19 22.41 5.86
CA GLU A 427 26.58 22.50 6.32
C GLU A 427 27.13 21.15 6.82
N SER A 428 26.26 20.26 7.31
CA SER A 428 26.64 18.91 7.73
C SER A 428 26.61 17.88 6.58
N GLY A 429 26.17 18.25 5.37
CA GLY A 429 26.21 17.39 4.18
C GLY A 429 25.19 16.24 4.19
N VAL A 430 24.12 16.35 4.98
CA VAL A 430 23.09 15.31 5.18
C VAL A 430 21.71 15.73 4.67
N THR A 431 21.66 16.59 3.66
CA THR A 431 20.43 16.87 2.90
C THR A 431 20.03 15.70 2.02
N ASN A 432 18.76 15.63 1.60
CA ASN A 432 18.27 14.70 0.58
C ASN A 432 18.53 13.21 0.89
N LEU A 433 18.48 12.82 2.17
CA LEU A 433 18.78 11.45 2.60
C LEU A 433 17.90 10.40 1.92
N GLY A 434 16.62 10.70 1.70
CA GLY A 434 15.73 9.79 0.96
C GLY A 434 16.20 9.52 -0.47
N LEU A 435 16.82 10.50 -1.15
CA LEU A 435 17.42 10.26 -2.48
C LEU A 435 18.73 9.48 -2.39
N HIS A 436 19.52 9.70 -1.34
CA HIS A 436 20.72 8.88 -1.08
C HIS A 436 20.37 7.42 -0.78
N ASP A 437 19.27 7.17 -0.07
CA ASP A 437 18.75 5.82 0.18
C ASP A 437 18.42 5.10 -1.13
N GLN A 438 17.73 5.79 -2.04
CA GLN A 438 17.44 5.24 -3.37
C GLN A 438 18.73 4.93 -4.17
N ARG A 439 19.76 5.80 -4.10
CA ARG A 439 21.05 5.51 -4.74
C ARG A 439 21.76 4.32 -4.11
N MET A 440 21.67 4.15 -2.78
CA MET A 440 22.23 3.00 -2.09
C MET A 440 21.53 1.71 -2.52
N ALA A 441 20.20 1.70 -2.63
CA ALA A 441 19.46 0.55 -3.15
C ALA A 441 19.89 0.21 -4.59
N LEU A 442 20.07 1.21 -5.46
CA LEU A 442 20.57 1.00 -6.82
C LEU A 442 22.00 0.45 -6.84
N GLY A 443 22.89 0.94 -5.97
CA GLY A 443 24.24 0.41 -5.79
C GLY A 443 24.22 -1.05 -5.32
N TRP A 444 23.38 -1.37 -4.34
CA TRP A 444 23.19 -2.73 -3.87
C TRP A 444 22.74 -3.68 -4.99
N LEU A 445 21.83 -3.22 -5.87
CA LEU A 445 21.41 -4.00 -7.04
C LEU A 445 22.56 -4.24 -8.02
N GLN A 446 23.44 -3.26 -8.25
CA GLN A 446 24.61 -3.44 -9.10
C GLN A 446 25.52 -4.58 -8.57
N ASP A 447 25.68 -4.67 -7.25
CA ASP A 447 26.52 -5.70 -6.63
C ASP A 447 25.85 -7.08 -6.56
N ASN A 448 24.51 -7.15 -6.49
CA ASN A 448 23.81 -8.35 -6.06
C ASN A 448 22.80 -8.94 -7.05
N ILE A 449 22.29 -8.18 -8.02
CA ILE A 449 21.15 -8.61 -8.83
C ILE A 449 21.46 -9.81 -9.74
N ALA A 450 22.74 -10.04 -10.04
CA ALA A 450 23.20 -11.23 -10.77
C ALA A 450 22.87 -12.54 -10.03
N ALA A 451 22.91 -12.55 -8.69
CA ALA A 451 22.52 -13.72 -7.90
C ALA A 451 21.02 -14.06 -8.03
N PHE A 452 20.21 -13.08 -8.46
CA PHE A 452 18.79 -13.28 -8.74
C PHE A 452 18.54 -13.67 -10.21
N GLY A 453 19.58 -13.70 -11.06
CA GLY A 453 19.49 -13.92 -12.50
C GLY A 453 19.31 -12.64 -13.33
N GLY A 454 19.46 -11.46 -12.71
CA GLY A 454 19.36 -10.17 -13.37
C GLY A 454 20.68 -9.70 -13.97
N ASP A 455 20.61 -8.89 -15.01
CA ASP A 455 21.77 -8.22 -15.60
C ASP A 455 21.86 -6.79 -15.05
N ALA A 456 22.91 -6.54 -14.25
CA ALA A 456 23.17 -5.24 -13.62
C ALA A 456 23.35 -4.10 -14.64
N SER A 457 23.78 -4.41 -15.88
CA SER A 457 23.89 -3.43 -16.96
C SER A 457 22.54 -3.12 -17.62
N ARG A 458 21.48 -3.88 -17.31
CA ARG A 458 20.14 -3.78 -17.88
C ARG A 458 19.08 -3.35 -16.86
N VAL A 459 19.47 -2.50 -15.91
CA VAL A 459 18.57 -1.88 -14.93
C VAL A 459 17.84 -0.68 -15.57
N THR A 460 16.51 -0.70 -15.49
CA THR A 460 15.62 0.42 -15.84
C THR A 460 14.93 0.88 -14.56
N ILE A 461 15.02 2.18 -14.25
CA ILE A 461 14.35 2.77 -13.10
C ILE A 461 13.00 3.36 -13.51
N GLN A 462 11.96 3.14 -12.72
CA GLN A 462 10.61 3.64 -12.92
C GLN A 462 10.12 4.31 -11.64
N GLY A 463 9.42 5.43 -11.78
CA GLY A 463 8.75 6.05 -10.65
C GLY A 463 7.43 6.69 -11.06
N GLU A 464 6.58 6.90 -10.06
CA GLU A 464 5.32 7.64 -10.17
C GLU A 464 5.30 8.80 -9.19
N SER A 465 4.75 9.95 -9.58
CA SER A 465 4.63 11.14 -8.72
C SER A 465 5.98 11.55 -8.11
N ALA A 466 6.10 11.63 -6.78
CA ALA A 466 7.37 11.87 -6.08
C ALA A 466 8.48 10.87 -6.46
N GLY A 467 8.13 9.62 -6.79
CA GLY A 467 9.04 8.64 -7.37
C GLY A 467 9.54 9.07 -8.75
N ALA A 468 8.66 9.55 -9.62
CA ALA A 468 9.04 10.08 -10.95
C ALA A 468 9.91 11.35 -10.84
N VAL A 469 9.64 12.21 -9.85
CA VAL A 469 10.52 13.34 -9.49
C VAL A 469 11.88 12.83 -9.03
N SER A 470 11.93 11.77 -8.23
CA SER A 470 13.18 11.13 -7.80
C SER A 470 13.99 10.58 -8.98
N ILE A 471 13.33 9.93 -9.97
CA ILE A 471 13.96 9.52 -11.23
C ILE A 471 14.62 10.73 -11.91
N GLY A 472 13.93 11.87 -11.92
CA GLY A 472 14.46 13.13 -12.39
C GLY A 472 15.74 13.55 -11.69
N TYR A 473 15.76 13.52 -10.36
CA TYR A 473 16.96 13.83 -9.57
C TYR A 473 18.11 12.86 -9.80
N HIS A 474 17.85 11.57 -10.02
CA HIS A 474 18.91 10.61 -10.37
C HIS A 474 19.53 10.90 -11.75
N LEU A 475 18.76 11.44 -12.70
CA LEU A 475 19.25 11.83 -14.02
C LEU A 475 20.11 13.10 -13.99
N VAL A 476 19.84 14.03 -13.08
CA VAL A 476 20.66 15.26 -12.91
C VAL A 476 21.70 15.15 -11.80
N ALA A 477 21.74 14.02 -11.09
CA ALA A 477 22.59 13.81 -9.92
C ALA A 477 24.06 14.14 -10.23
N TYR A 478 24.69 14.93 -9.36
CA TYR A 478 26.10 15.31 -9.47
C TYR A 478 26.46 15.94 -10.84
N GLY A 479 25.54 16.72 -11.42
CA GLY A 479 25.72 17.34 -12.74
C GLY A 479 25.60 16.36 -13.92
N GLY A 480 24.90 15.24 -13.72
CA GLY A 480 24.70 14.20 -14.75
C GLY A 480 25.82 13.15 -14.80
N ARG A 481 26.52 12.92 -13.70
CA ARG A 481 27.58 11.91 -13.61
C ARG A 481 27.00 10.51 -13.82
N ASP A 482 27.62 9.73 -14.70
CA ASP A 482 27.24 8.32 -14.91
C ASP A 482 27.95 7.42 -13.90
N ASP A 483 27.21 6.99 -12.89
CA ASP A 483 27.68 6.04 -11.87
C ASP A 483 27.38 4.58 -12.24
N GLY A 484 26.88 4.32 -13.47
CA GLY A 484 26.61 2.97 -13.96
C GLY A 484 25.39 2.28 -13.34
N LEU A 485 24.51 3.03 -12.66
CA LEU A 485 23.42 2.48 -11.84
C LEU A 485 22.20 1.99 -12.65
N PHE A 486 21.95 2.58 -13.83
CA PHE A 486 20.81 2.25 -14.69
C PHE A 486 21.05 2.70 -16.14
N ARG A 487 20.37 2.05 -17.09
CA ARG A 487 20.50 2.30 -18.54
C ARG A 487 19.33 3.05 -19.16
N ALA A 488 18.17 3.09 -18.50
CA ALA A 488 16.96 3.75 -19.00
C ALA A 488 16.05 4.17 -17.82
N SER A 489 15.12 5.08 -18.10
CA SER A 489 14.24 5.66 -17.07
C SER A 489 12.80 5.83 -17.54
N ILE A 490 11.85 5.58 -16.63
CA ILE A 490 10.41 5.77 -16.82
C ILE A 490 9.90 6.77 -15.75
N ALA A 491 9.31 7.88 -16.17
CA ALA A 491 8.80 8.93 -15.29
C ALA A 491 7.29 9.17 -15.53
N GLN A 492 6.46 8.68 -14.60
CA GLN A 492 5.00 8.76 -14.69
C GLN A 492 4.51 9.89 -13.78
N SER A 493 3.97 10.95 -14.37
CA SER A 493 3.53 12.15 -13.65
C SER A 493 4.64 12.76 -12.79
N GLY A 494 5.73 13.19 -13.44
CA GLY A 494 6.89 13.82 -12.81
C GLY A 494 8.06 13.90 -13.79
N GLY A 495 9.29 13.94 -13.27
CA GLY A 495 10.49 13.78 -14.09
C GLY A 495 11.62 14.80 -13.85
N PRO A 496 12.58 14.89 -14.78
CA PRO A 496 13.84 15.64 -14.62
C PRO A 496 13.69 17.13 -14.36
N ALA A 497 12.70 17.79 -14.95
CA ALA A 497 12.43 19.20 -14.71
C ALA A 497 11.34 19.44 -13.65
N ALA A 498 10.96 18.41 -12.89
CA ALA A 498 9.91 18.58 -11.88
C ALA A 498 10.34 19.61 -10.83
N VAL A 499 9.40 20.50 -10.50
CA VAL A 499 9.61 21.52 -9.50
C VAL A 499 9.43 20.88 -8.13
N GLY A 500 10.50 20.36 -7.54
CA GLY A 500 10.57 20.34 -6.07
C GLY A 500 10.28 21.77 -5.60
N MET A 501 9.46 21.95 -4.55
CA MET A 501 9.17 23.29 -4.05
C MET A 501 10.52 23.98 -3.77
N ASN A 502 10.81 25.06 -4.50
CA ASN A 502 12.03 25.82 -4.31
C ASN A 502 11.89 26.65 -3.03
N ILE A 503 12.01 25.98 -1.90
CA ILE A 503 11.88 26.57 -0.57
C ILE A 503 13.18 27.32 -0.29
N SER A 504 13.09 28.60 0.05
CA SER A 504 14.28 29.40 0.34
C SER A 504 15.03 28.86 1.56
N ARG A 505 16.35 29.08 1.62
CA ARG A 505 17.19 28.70 2.78
C ARG A 505 16.60 29.19 4.10
N SER A 506 16.04 30.41 4.14
CA SER A 506 15.40 30.98 5.33
C SER A 506 14.13 30.24 5.76
N GLU A 507 13.34 29.78 4.78
CA GLU A 507 12.10 29.05 5.06
C GLU A 507 12.40 27.62 5.52
N GLN A 508 13.42 26.98 4.92
CA GLN A 508 13.97 25.73 5.44
C GLN A 508 14.46 25.88 6.88
N ASP A 509 15.14 26.99 7.21
CA ASP A 509 15.63 27.25 8.57
C ASP A 509 14.48 27.48 9.56
N ARG A 510 13.39 28.15 9.14
CA ARG A 510 12.16 28.26 9.93
C ARG A 510 11.59 26.88 10.24
N MET A 511 11.39 26.05 9.22
CA MET A 511 10.89 24.67 9.36
C MET A 511 11.76 23.83 10.30
N TYR A 512 13.08 23.92 10.14
CA TYR A 512 14.05 23.26 11.02
C TYR A 512 13.90 23.72 12.48
N ASN A 513 13.81 25.04 12.72
CA ASN A 513 13.65 25.59 14.06
C ASN A 513 12.31 25.20 14.70
N ASP A 514 11.23 25.07 13.90
CA ASP A 514 9.94 24.56 14.38
C ASP A 514 10.07 23.11 14.89
N VAL A 515 10.85 22.27 14.20
CA VAL A 515 11.19 20.91 14.67
C VAL A 515 12.03 20.97 15.96
N LEU A 516 13.06 21.82 16.01
CA LEU A 516 13.91 21.96 17.20
C LEU A 516 13.12 22.41 18.43
N ASN A 517 12.18 23.35 18.27
CA ASN A 517 11.35 23.83 19.36
C ASN A 517 10.43 22.72 19.90
N GLN A 518 9.76 21.98 19.01
CA GLN A 518 8.88 20.87 19.40
C GLN A 518 9.63 19.68 20.02
N THR A 519 10.88 19.47 19.62
CA THR A 519 11.74 18.40 20.15
C THR A 519 12.53 18.82 21.39
N GLY A 520 12.57 20.12 21.72
CA GLY A 520 13.38 20.65 22.81
C GLY A 520 14.88 20.70 22.51
N CYS A 521 15.25 20.66 21.21
CA CYS A 521 16.63 20.65 20.75
C CYS A 521 17.18 22.03 20.38
N MET A 522 16.39 23.10 20.53
CA MET A 522 16.76 24.46 20.12
C MET A 522 18.04 24.97 20.77
N ASP A 523 18.22 24.68 22.07
CA ASP A 523 19.35 25.17 22.86
C ASP A 523 20.53 24.18 22.89
N SER A 524 20.47 23.09 22.11
CA SER A 524 21.56 22.11 22.03
C SER A 524 22.79 22.71 21.33
N TYR A 525 23.98 22.34 21.81
CA TYR A 525 25.23 22.70 21.14
C TYR A 525 25.32 22.12 19.72
N ASP A 526 24.92 20.86 19.56
CA ASP A 526 24.66 20.27 18.25
C ASP A 526 23.20 19.83 18.15
N THR A 527 22.46 20.56 17.33
CA THR A 527 21.02 20.35 17.17
C THR A 527 20.71 19.05 16.43
N LEU A 528 21.59 18.57 15.54
CA LEU A 528 21.41 17.27 14.87
C LEU A 528 21.67 16.10 15.81
N ASP A 529 22.70 16.19 16.66
CA ASP A 529 22.95 15.15 17.68
C ASP A 529 21.77 15.05 18.66
N CYS A 530 21.22 16.18 19.10
CA CYS A 530 20.01 16.17 19.92
C CYS A 530 18.81 15.49 19.21
N LEU A 531 18.62 15.77 17.93
CA LEU A 531 17.58 15.11 17.14
C LEU A 531 17.83 13.61 16.93
N ARG A 532 19.09 13.14 16.94
CA ARG A 532 19.44 11.70 16.94
C ARG A 532 19.08 10.99 18.24
N GLU A 533 19.16 11.69 19.37
CA GLU A 533 18.79 11.17 20.69
C GLU A 533 17.28 11.25 20.97
N THR A 534 16.55 12.03 20.18
CA THR A 534 15.10 12.22 20.35
C THR A 534 14.31 10.94 20.04
N SER A 535 13.20 10.68 20.74
CA SER A 535 12.35 9.51 20.41
C SER A 535 11.64 9.69 19.07
N VAL A 536 11.36 8.56 18.40
CA VAL A 536 10.68 8.55 17.10
C VAL A 536 9.30 9.19 17.18
N ASP A 537 8.53 8.95 18.25
CA ASP A 537 7.21 9.55 18.43
C ASP A 537 7.25 11.07 18.54
N LYS A 538 8.27 11.61 19.21
CA LYS A 538 8.45 13.06 19.34
C LYS A 538 8.86 13.68 18.02
N LEU A 539 9.69 13.01 17.23
CA LEU A 539 10.03 13.43 15.87
C LEU A 539 8.80 13.41 14.94
N LYS A 540 8.05 12.30 14.95
CA LYS A 540 6.80 12.17 14.17
C LYS A 540 5.83 13.30 14.51
N ALA A 541 5.64 13.60 15.80
CA ALA A 541 4.82 14.72 16.24
C ALA A 541 5.38 16.06 15.74
N ALA A 542 6.69 16.29 15.84
CA ALA A 542 7.34 17.52 15.39
C ALA A 542 7.25 17.75 13.87
N PHE A 543 7.11 16.68 13.09
CA PHE A 543 6.94 16.76 11.64
C PHE A 543 5.52 17.07 11.19
N GLN A 544 4.52 16.88 12.06
CA GLN A 544 3.12 17.12 11.70
C GLN A 544 2.88 18.58 11.29
N GLY A 545 2.11 18.76 10.22
CA GLY A 545 1.79 20.08 9.68
C GLY A 545 2.88 20.71 8.81
N GLN A 546 3.99 20.00 8.57
CA GLN A 546 5.05 20.42 7.65
C GLN A 546 5.16 19.45 6.47
N LEU A 547 5.57 19.97 5.31
CA LEU A 547 5.82 19.18 4.11
C LEU A 547 7.30 19.25 3.72
N TYR A 548 7.94 18.09 3.57
CA TYR A 548 9.37 18.00 3.31
C TYR A 548 9.66 17.56 1.87
N PHE A 549 10.58 18.23 1.21
CA PHE A 549 10.91 17.96 -0.20
C PHE A 549 12.41 17.89 -0.41
N PRO A 550 12.87 17.25 -1.50
CA PRO A 550 14.25 17.40 -1.95
C PRO A 550 14.59 18.88 -2.17
N VAL A 551 15.81 19.27 -1.76
CA VAL A 551 16.32 20.65 -1.86
C VAL A 551 17.58 20.71 -2.71
N GLN A 552 17.81 21.84 -3.37
CA GLN A 552 19.11 22.10 -4.00
C GLN A 552 20.20 22.18 -2.93
N ASP A 553 21.17 21.27 -2.99
CA ASP A 553 22.22 21.11 -1.98
C ASP A 553 23.64 21.35 -2.51
N GLY A 554 23.80 21.64 -3.80
CA GLY A 554 25.12 21.88 -4.38
C GLY A 554 25.98 20.62 -4.52
N ASP A 555 25.45 19.44 -4.18
CA ASP A 555 26.10 18.13 -4.30
C ASP A 555 25.26 17.21 -5.20
N MET A 556 24.32 16.46 -4.62
CA MET A 556 23.46 15.57 -5.39
C MET A 556 22.55 16.36 -6.33
N ILE A 557 21.91 17.42 -5.83
CA ILE A 557 21.16 18.38 -6.63
C ILE A 557 22.00 19.64 -6.72
N ALA A 558 23.00 19.60 -7.61
CA ALA A 558 24.01 20.65 -7.75
C ALA A 558 23.40 22.03 -8.09
N GLU A 559 22.36 22.03 -8.93
CA GLU A 559 21.71 23.24 -9.42
C GLU A 559 20.24 23.00 -9.74
N ASN A 560 19.55 24.07 -10.16
CA ASN A 560 18.18 23.96 -10.65
C ASN A 560 18.12 23.01 -11.87
N PRO A 561 17.28 21.96 -11.83
CA PRO A 561 17.20 20.99 -12.92
C PRO A 561 16.85 21.60 -14.28
N PHE A 562 16.08 22.68 -14.36
CA PHE A 562 15.80 23.35 -15.64
C PHE A 562 17.09 23.85 -16.31
N VAL A 563 18.03 24.37 -15.51
CA VAL A 563 19.32 24.86 -15.99
C VAL A 563 20.22 23.69 -16.39
N ALA A 564 20.32 22.67 -15.54
CA ALA A 564 21.09 21.46 -15.82
C ALA A 564 20.65 20.80 -17.14
N LEU A 565 19.34 20.69 -17.38
CA LEU A 565 18.80 20.10 -18.61
C LEU A 565 19.06 20.97 -19.85
N ASP A 566 18.86 22.29 -19.75
CA ASP A 566 19.12 23.21 -20.85
C ASP A 566 20.58 23.17 -21.31
N GLU A 567 21.50 23.18 -20.34
CA GLU A 567 22.95 23.15 -20.57
C GLU A 567 23.48 21.74 -20.84
N GLY A 568 22.64 20.71 -20.71
CA GLY A 568 22.98 19.33 -21.03
C GLY A 568 23.74 18.58 -19.93
N ARG A 569 23.83 19.13 -18.71
CA ARG A 569 24.39 18.51 -17.50
C ARG A 569 23.43 17.52 -16.86
N PHE A 570 23.10 16.47 -17.61
CA PHE A 570 22.30 15.36 -17.15
C PHE A 570 22.72 14.08 -17.85
N LEU A 571 22.43 12.96 -17.21
CA LEU A 571 22.74 11.64 -17.69
C LEU A 571 21.92 11.30 -18.94
N LYS A 572 22.60 11.02 -20.06
CA LYS A 572 21.98 10.83 -21.39
C LYS A 572 21.48 9.40 -21.57
N ARG A 573 20.33 9.07 -20.97
CA ARG A 573 19.67 7.75 -21.08
C ARG A 573 18.26 7.87 -21.67
N PRO A 574 17.77 6.85 -22.40
CA PRO A 574 16.41 6.84 -22.92
C PRO A 574 15.36 7.10 -21.82
N LEU A 575 14.37 7.93 -22.15
CA LEU A 575 13.30 8.33 -21.24
C LEU A 575 11.94 7.93 -21.81
N LEU A 576 11.10 7.32 -20.98
CA LEU A 576 9.66 7.24 -21.20
C LEU A 576 9.00 8.16 -20.16
N ALA A 577 8.27 9.19 -20.59
CA ALA A 577 7.67 10.16 -19.67
C ALA A 577 6.22 10.50 -20.03
N GLY A 578 5.31 10.49 -19.07
CA GLY A 578 3.92 10.85 -19.35
C GLY A 578 3.19 11.47 -18.19
N THR A 579 1.96 11.87 -18.47
CA THR A 579 1.04 12.51 -17.52
C THR A 579 -0.38 12.04 -17.80
N THR A 580 -1.26 12.18 -16.81
CA THR A 580 -2.70 12.02 -17.02
C THR A 580 -3.30 13.30 -17.60
N THR A 581 -4.53 13.24 -18.13
CA THR A 581 -5.20 14.42 -18.69
C THR A 581 -5.50 15.47 -17.62
N ASN A 582 -5.94 15.04 -16.44
CA ASN A 582 -6.45 15.90 -15.37
C ASN A 582 -5.59 15.83 -14.11
N GLU A 583 -4.27 15.84 -14.24
CA GLU A 583 -3.31 15.79 -13.12
C GLU A 583 -3.72 16.64 -11.90
N GLY A 584 -4.17 17.88 -12.13
CA GLY A 584 -4.44 18.83 -11.07
C GLY A 584 -5.77 18.69 -10.34
N THR A 585 -6.70 17.80 -10.74
CA THR A 585 -8.04 17.71 -10.11
C THR A 585 -7.99 17.15 -8.69
N ALA A 586 -7.22 16.08 -8.47
CA ALA A 586 -6.98 15.52 -7.14
C ALA A 586 -6.36 16.56 -6.20
N PHE A 587 -5.29 17.24 -6.63
CA PHE A 587 -4.64 18.28 -5.83
C PHE A 587 -5.55 19.49 -5.57
N ALA A 588 -6.29 19.96 -6.56
CA ALA A 588 -7.21 21.08 -6.36
C ALA A 588 -8.33 20.73 -5.36
N THR A 589 -8.76 19.47 -5.33
CA THR A 589 -9.79 18.96 -4.40
C THR A 589 -9.22 18.77 -2.99
N ASP A 590 -8.09 18.07 -2.85
CA ASP A 590 -7.49 17.71 -1.55
C ASP A 590 -6.87 18.91 -0.84
N GLU A 591 -6.28 19.85 -1.60
CA GLU A 591 -5.72 21.08 -1.05
C GLU A 591 -6.80 22.16 -0.80
N GLY A 592 -8.06 21.89 -1.15
CA GLY A 592 -9.16 22.83 -0.97
C GLY A 592 -9.01 24.10 -1.82
N VAL A 593 -8.43 23.99 -3.03
CA VAL A 593 -8.26 25.13 -3.93
C VAL A 593 -9.63 25.62 -4.39
N SER A 594 -10.12 26.68 -3.75
CA SER A 594 -11.37 27.34 -4.09
C SER A 594 -11.08 28.74 -4.61
N ALA A 595 -11.35 28.97 -5.90
CA ALA A 595 -11.26 30.28 -6.52
C ALA A 595 -12.60 30.61 -7.17
N ASN A 596 -13.29 31.63 -6.67
CA ASN A 596 -14.52 32.17 -7.23
C ASN A 596 -14.29 33.44 -8.05
N THR A 597 -13.20 34.15 -7.74
CA THR A 597 -12.85 35.42 -8.38
C THR A 597 -11.48 35.37 -9.04
N THR A 598 -11.25 36.27 -9.98
CA THR A 598 -9.93 36.48 -10.60
C THR A 598 -8.84 36.79 -9.56
N THR A 599 -9.17 37.49 -8.48
CA THR A 599 -8.23 37.79 -7.39
C THR A 599 -7.83 36.53 -6.64
N GLU A 600 -8.80 35.69 -6.27
CA GLU A 600 -8.53 34.42 -5.61
C GLU A 600 -7.71 33.49 -6.50
N PHE A 601 -7.98 33.44 -7.81
CA PHE A 601 -7.19 32.67 -8.76
C PHE A 601 -5.72 33.15 -8.84
N ARG A 602 -5.49 34.47 -8.82
CA ARG A 602 -4.13 35.03 -8.76
C ARG A 602 -3.44 34.69 -7.44
N ASN A 603 -4.17 34.68 -6.33
CA ASN A 603 -3.64 34.24 -5.04
C ASN A 603 -3.26 32.76 -5.08
N THR A 604 -4.08 31.89 -5.68
CA THR A 604 -3.74 30.49 -5.95
C THR A 604 -2.41 30.38 -6.70
N ILE A 605 -2.23 31.12 -7.81
CA ILE A 605 -0.96 31.11 -8.55
C ILE A 605 0.20 31.58 -7.67
N ALA A 606 0.04 32.69 -6.93
CA ALA A 606 1.10 33.22 -6.06
C ALA A 606 1.51 32.22 -4.97
N THR A 607 0.55 31.57 -4.33
CA THR A 607 0.78 30.54 -3.30
C THR A 607 1.59 29.38 -3.86
N TYR A 608 1.17 28.84 -5.02
CA TYR A 608 1.74 27.59 -5.53
C TYR A 608 2.96 27.74 -6.44
N MET A 609 3.19 28.94 -6.98
CA MET A 609 4.47 29.29 -7.60
C MET A 609 5.56 29.60 -6.55
N GLY A 610 5.16 29.82 -5.30
CA GLY A 610 6.04 30.04 -4.16
C GLY A 610 6.32 31.52 -3.82
N PRO A 611 6.90 31.79 -2.65
CA PRO A 611 7.19 33.14 -2.19
C PRO A 611 8.20 33.85 -3.10
N GLY A 612 8.00 35.14 -3.34
CA GLY A 612 8.92 35.98 -4.12
C GLY A 612 8.66 36.00 -5.64
N VAL A 613 7.64 35.29 -6.12
CA VAL A 613 7.20 35.40 -7.53
C VAL A 613 6.66 36.82 -7.77
N PRO A 614 7.19 37.58 -8.75
CA PRO A 614 6.71 38.93 -9.02
C PRO A 614 5.23 38.94 -9.42
N SER A 615 4.48 39.94 -8.96
CA SER A 615 3.06 40.10 -9.31
C SER A 615 2.83 40.21 -10.82
N THR A 616 3.80 40.74 -11.57
CA THR A 616 3.79 40.76 -13.03
C THR A 616 3.79 39.35 -13.63
N THR A 617 4.54 38.42 -13.05
CA THR A 617 4.58 37.01 -13.46
C THR A 617 3.28 36.31 -13.12
N VAL A 618 2.77 36.51 -11.90
CA VAL A 618 1.46 35.99 -11.45
C VAL A 618 0.34 36.45 -12.39
N ASN A 619 0.27 37.76 -12.68
CA ASN A 619 -0.73 38.33 -13.58
C ASN A 619 -0.60 37.78 -14.99
N ALA A 620 0.62 37.61 -15.47
CA ALA A 620 0.85 37.08 -16.81
C ALA A 620 0.42 35.62 -16.93
N ILE A 621 0.69 34.77 -15.93
CA ILE A 621 0.20 33.39 -15.87
C ILE A 621 -1.33 33.38 -15.80
N ALA A 622 -1.91 34.17 -14.90
CA ALA A 622 -3.36 34.27 -14.74
C ALA A 622 -4.06 34.66 -16.05
N ALA A 623 -3.48 35.58 -16.83
CA ALA A 623 -4.05 36.00 -18.12
C ALA A 623 -4.12 34.86 -19.16
N GLU A 624 -3.16 33.92 -19.17
CA GLU A 624 -3.23 32.76 -20.06
C GLU A 624 -4.43 31.87 -19.75
N TYR A 625 -4.70 31.65 -18.45
CA TYR A 625 -5.80 30.80 -18.02
C TYR A 625 -7.14 31.52 -17.98
N LEU A 626 -7.22 32.82 -17.67
CA LEU A 626 -8.51 33.50 -17.47
C LEU A 626 -8.98 34.29 -18.68
N GLU A 627 -8.07 34.88 -19.45
CA GLU A 627 -8.40 35.84 -20.50
C GLU A 627 -8.20 35.25 -21.90
N ARG A 628 -7.12 34.48 -22.10
CA ARG A 628 -6.72 34.00 -23.43
C ARG A 628 -7.25 32.60 -23.76
N MET A 629 -7.47 31.77 -22.75
CA MET A 629 -8.09 30.46 -22.92
C MET A 629 -9.60 30.60 -22.97
N SER A 630 -10.19 30.36 -24.14
CA SER A 630 -11.65 30.37 -24.33
C SER A 630 -12.33 29.35 -23.40
N PRO A 631 -13.61 29.55 -23.04
CA PRO A 631 -14.38 28.53 -22.31
C PRO A 631 -14.42 27.18 -23.02
N GLU A 632 -14.51 27.16 -24.35
CA GLU A 632 -14.54 25.96 -25.17
C GLU A 632 -13.21 25.21 -25.13
N ASP A 633 -12.09 25.93 -25.23
CA ASP A 633 -10.75 25.34 -25.06
C ASP A 633 -10.57 24.79 -23.65
N ALA A 634 -10.98 25.55 -22.63
CA ALA A 634 -10.91 25.10 -21.24
C ALA A 634 -11.68 23.79 -21.04
N GLN A 635 -12.91 23.69 -21.55
CA GLN A 635 -13.69 22.45 -21.49
C GLN A 635 -13.01 21.31 -22.26
N THR A 636 -12.46 21.60 -23.44
CA THR A 636 -11.74 20.59 -24.25
C THR A 636 -10.56 20.02 -23.48
N TYR A 637 -9.81 20.86 -22.77
CA TYR A 637 -8.68 20.44 -21.93
C TYR A 637 -9.08 19.74 -20.65
N LEU A 638 -10.26 20.06 -20.12
CA LEU A 638 -10.83 19.40 -18.94
C LEU A 638 -11.41 18.02 -19.27
N GLY A 639 -11.76 17.77 -20.52
CA GLY A 639 -12.39 16.51 -20.93
C GLY A 639 -13.77 16.37 -20.28
N THR A 640 -13.94 15.33 -19.48
CA THR A 640 -15.20 15.05 -18.76
C THR A 640 -15.40 15.93 -17.52
N VAL A 641 -14.34 16.58 -17.04
CA VAL A 641 -14.41 17.39 -15.81
C VAL A 641 -15.28 18.62 -16.05
N VAL A 642 -16.21 18.86 -15.14
CA VAL A 642 -17.11 20.02 -15.18
C VAL A 642 -16.37 21.22 -14.59
N PRO A 643 -16.23 22.34 -15.33
CA PRO A 643 -15.40 23.48 -14.91
C PRO A 643 -15.84 24.13 -13.59
N SER A 644 -17.12 24.02 -13.26
CA SER A 644 -17.73 24.55 -12.03
C SER A 644 -18.81 23.57 -11.55
N LEU A 645 -18.39 22.39 -11.07
CA LEU A 645 -19.29 21.32 -10.68
C LEU A 645 -20.20 21.70 -9.50
N ARG A 646 -19.65 22.35 -8.47
CA ARG A 646 -20.39 22.77 -7.28
C ARG A 646 -19.82 24.05 -6.65
N PRO A 647 -20.63 24.84 -5.90
CA PRO A 647 -20.16 26.07 -5.25
C PRO A 647 -19.01 25.87 -4.25
N ASP A 648 -18.88 24.70 -3.62
CA ASP A 648 -17.82 24.37 -2.64
C ASP A 648 -16.41 24.36 -3.25
N TYR A 649 -16.27 24.00 -4.53
CA TYR A 649 -14.98 24.00 -5.23
C TYR A 649 -14.62 25.34 -5.88
N GLY A 650 -15.55 26.28 -5.87
CA GLY A 650 -15.41 27.60 -6.47
C GLY A 650 -15.62 27.63 -7.98
N LEU A 651 -16.07 28.79 -8.48
CA LEU A 651 -16.45 28.98 -9.90
C LEU A 651 -15.31 28.78 -10.92
N LEU A 652 -14.06 28.84 -10.49
CA LEU A 652 -12.87 28.68 -11.33
C LEU A 652 -12.15 27.33 -11.11
N TYR A 653 -12.79 26.35 -10.47
CA TYR A 653 -12.24 25.02 -10.20
C TYR A 653 -11.54 24.40 -11.43
N GLY A 654 -12.22 24.35 -12.57
CA GLY A 654 -11.66 23.77 -13.79
C GLY A 654 -10.39 24.49 -14.26
N ARG A 655 -10.36 25.82 -14.21
CA ARG A 655 -9.16 26.57 -14.58
C ARG A 655 -8.05 26.40 -13.55
N ALA A 656 -8.39 26.25 -12.27
CA ALA A 656 -7.44 26.08 -11.18
C ALA A 656 -6.78 24.71 -11.22
N SER A 657 -7.55 23.65 -11.52
CA SER A 657 -7.04 22.29 -11.74
C SER A 657 -6.16 22.20 -12.99
N LEU A 658 -6.53 22.87 -14.09
CA LEU A 658 -5.64 22.98 -15.26
C LEU A 658 -4.31 23.63 -14.90
N PHE A 659 -4.33 24.76 -14.18
CA PHE A 659 -3.11 25.42 -13.71
C PHE A 659 -2.26 24.50 -12.82
N ARG A 660 -2.86 23.86 -11.80
CA ARG A 660 -2.10 22.99 -10.89
C ARG A 660 -1.49 21.78 -11.59
N GLY A 661 -2.24 21.12 -12.48
CA GLY A 661 -1.73 20.01 -13.27
C GLY A 661 -0.61 20.44 -14.23
N ASP A 662 -0.79 21.60 -14.87
CA ASP A 662 0.24 22.17 -15.75
C ASP A 662 1.52 22.51 -14.99
N GLN A 663 1.40 23.16 -13.83
CA GLN A 663 2.52 23.62 -13.02
C GLN A 663 3.31 22.48 -12.37
N LEU A 664 2.63 21.44 -11.87
CA LEU A 664 3.29 20.33 -11.17
C LEU A 664 3.90 19.30 -12.12
N PHE A 665 3.22 18.93 -13.20
CA PHE A 665 3.56 17.72 -13.97
C PHE A 665 3.77 17.98 -15.47
N ILE A 666 2.79 18.59 -16.12
CA ILE A 666 2.77 18.64 -17.59
C ILE A 666 3.83 19.60 -18.14
N ALA A 667 3.94 20.83 -17.61
CA ALA A 667 4.91 21.80 -18.11
C ALA A 667 6.36 21.32 -17.87
N PRO A 668 6.72 20.83 -16.67
CA PRO A 668 7.98 20.14 -16.43
C PRO A 668 8.27 18.97 -17.38
N ARG A 669 7.29 18.09 -17.61
CA ARG A 669 7.47 16.94 -18.51
C ARG A 669 7.67 17.39 -19.96
N ARG A 670 6.97 18.44 -20.43
CA ARG A 670 7.17 19.02 -21.77
C ARG A 670 8.55 19.63 -21.92
N PHE A 671 9.00 20.38 -20.91
CA PHE A 671 10.33 20.96 -20.89
C PHE A 671 11.41 19.86 -20.94
N SER A 672 11.30 18.86 -20.07
CA SER A 672 12.23 17.71 -20.05
C SER A 672 12.31 17.03 -21.40
N SER A 673 11.14 16.76 -22.01
CA SER A 673 11.05 16.10 -23.32
C SER A 673 11.72 16.90 -24.44
N ALA A 674 11.54 18.22 -24.42
CA ALA A 674 12.21 19.12 -25.37
C ALA A 674 13.72 19.14 -25.19
N MET A 675 14.21 19.03 -23.95
CA MET A 675 15.66 18.97 -23.66
C MET A 675 16.25 17.62 -24.06
N TRP A 676 15.55 16.50 -23.85
CA TRP A 676 15.98 15.20 -24.38
C TRP A 676 16.14 15.24 -25.91
N ALA A 677 15.14 15.78 -26.61
CA ALA A 677 15.20 15.95 -28.06
C ALA A 677 16.31 16.90 -28.50
N LYS A 678 16.51 18.03 -27.79
CA LYS A 678 17.60 19.00 -28.04
C LYS A 678 18.98 18.33 -27.99
N HIS A 679 19.16 17.42 -27.04
CA HIS A 679 20.43 16.72 -26.80
C HIS A 679 20.53 15.35 -27.51
N GLY A 680 19.60 15.03 -28.42
CA GLY A 680 19.66 13.81 -29.23
C GLY A 680 19.45 12.50 -28.47
N VAL A 681 18.75 12.54 -27.33
CA VAL A 681 18.48 11.36 -26.51
C VAL A 681 17.06 10.86 -26.79
N PRO A 682 16.84 9.55 -27.02
CA PRO A 682 15.50 9.00 -27.24
C PRO A 682 14.55 9.32 -26.08
N ASN A 683 13.37 9.82 -26.43
CA ASN A 683 12.30 10.12 -25.49
C ASN A 683 10.95 9.69 -26.07
N TYR A 684 10.14 9.01 -25.27
CA TYR A 684 8.80 8.54 -25.64
C TYR A 684 7.80 9.14 -24.67
N THR A 685 6.84 9.92 -25.17
CA THR A 685 5.87 10.60 -24.29
C THR A 685 4.47 10.07 -24.44
N TYR A 686 3.69 10.10 -23.35
CA TYR A 686 2.29 9.74 -23.37
C TYR A 686 1.38 10.70 -22.61
N ARG A 687 0.09 10.65 -22.97
CA ARG A 687 -1.02 11.16 -22.16
C ARG A 687 -2.00 10.02 -21.90
N PHE A 688 -2.26 9.73 -20.63
CA PHE A 688 -3.32 8.78 -20.27
C PHE A 688 -4.66 9.51 -20.21
N ASP A 689 -5.65 9.01 -20.95
CA ASP A 689 -6.91 9.73 -21.22
C ASP A 689 -8.13 8.81 -21.11
N THR A 690 -8.10 7.88 -20.14
CA THR A 690 -9.21 6.99 -19.82
C THR A 690 -9.65 7.26 -18.40
N VAL A 691 -10.93 7.62 -18.18
CA VAL A 691 -11.48 7.72 -16.82
C VAL A 691 -11.58 6.30 -16.26
N PRO A 692 -10.84 5.96 -15.18
CA PRO A 692 -10.93 4.64 -14.59
C PRO A 692 -12.30 4.42 -13.94
N SER A 693 -12.66 3.16 -13.76
CA SER A 693 -13.92 2.86 -13.07
C SER A 693 -13.88 3.24 -11.60
N GLY A 694 -15.05 3.58 -11.06
CA GLY A 694 -15.20 4.08 -9.69
C GLY A 694 -14.69 5.52 -9.47
N VAL A 695 -14.13 6.16 -10.51
CA VAL A 695 -13.68 7.56 -10.45
C VAL A 695 -14.78 8.47 -11.01
N SER A 696 -15.03 9.60 -10.32
CA SER A 696 -16.01 10.58 -10.80
C SER A 696 -15.51 11.26 -12.08
N PRO A 697 -16.19 11.08 -13.24
CA PRO A 697 -15.77 11.72 -14.49
C PRO A 697 -15.92 13.25 -14.44
N GLU A 698 -16.93 13.74 -13.72
CA GLU A 698 -17.28 15.16 -13.65
C GLU A 698 -16.40 15.95 -12.66
N LEU A 699 -15.95 15.32 -11.57
CA LEU A 699 -15.09 15.97 -10.56
C LEU A 699 -13.61 15.75 -10.85
N LEU A 700 -13.21 14.49 -11.02
CA LEU A 700 -11.82 14.08 -11.09
C LEU A 700 -11.36 13.85 -12.53
N GLY A 701 -12.23 13.29 -13.38
CA GLY A 701 -11.88 12.90 -14.74
C GLY A 701 -10.75 11.88 -14.74
N VAL A 702 -9.71 12.13 -15.54
CA VAL A 702 -8.48 11.31 -15.57
C VAL A 702 -7.44 11.93 -14.63
N ALA A 703 -7.69 11.82 -13.33
CA ALA A 703 -6.87 12.45 -12.29
C ALA A 703 -5.45 11.88 -12.25
N HIS A 704 -4.55 12.53 -11.49
CA HIS A 704 -3.24 11.99 -11.11
C HIS A 704 -3.34 10.52 -10.68
N TYR A 705 -2.32 9.70 -10.99
CA TYR A 705 -2.24 8.27 -10.65
C TYR A 705 -3.13 7.31 -11.48
N SER A 706 -4.08 7.82 -12.27
CA SER A 706 -5.11 7.00 -12.93
C SER A 706 -4.58 5.88 -13.85
N GLU A 707 -3.38 6.00 -14.40
CA GLU A 707 -2.81 5.01 -15.32
C GLU A 707 -2.14 3.83 -14.62
N ILE A 708 -1.75 3.97 -13.36
CA ILE A 708 -0.90 2.98 -12.67
C ILE A 708 -1.50 1.57 -12.64
N PRO A 709 -2.79 1.37 -12.34
CA PRO A 709 -3.41 0.05 -12.41
C PRO A 709 -3.31 -0.58 -13.80
N PHE A 710 -3.33 0.23 -14.86
CA PHE A 710 -3.21 -0.22 -16.26
C PHE A 710 -1.76 -0.59 -16.59
N VAL A 711 -0.80 0.23 -16.17
CA VAL A 711 0.64 -0.03 -16.35
C VAL A 711 1.03 -1.35 -15.70
N PHE A 712 0.62 -1.57 -14.45
CA PHE A 712 0.92 -2.80 -13.72
C PHE A 712 0.08 -3.99 -14.18
N TYR A 713 -0.96 -3.77 -14.99
CA TYR A 713 -1.95 -4.77 -15.35
C TYR A 713 -2.64 -5.41 -14.12
N ASN A 714 -2.97 -4.58 -13.13
CA ASN A 714 -3.64 -4.96 -11.90
C ASN A 714 -5.15 -5.11 -12.10
N VAL A 715 -5.55 -6.14 -12.86
CA VAL A 715 -6.94 -6.39 -13.29
C VAL A 715 -7.90 -6.59 -12.10
N ASP A 716 -7.40 -7.13 -11.00
CA ASP A 716 -8.21 -7.44 -9.81
C ASP A 716 -8.26 -6.29 -8.80
N GLY A 717 -7.57 -5.17 -9.05
CA GLY A 717 -7.56 -4.01 -8.17
C GLY A 717 -6.86 -4.27 -6.84
N VAL A 718 -5.89 -5.18 -6.80
CA VAL A 718 -5.16 -5.58 -5.59
C VAL A 718 -4.47 -4.36 -4.97
N GLY A 719 -4.68 -4.14 -3.68
CA GLY A 719 -4.14 -2.97 -2.95
C GLY A 719 -4.95 -1.68 -3.11
N HIS A 720 -6.01 -1.66 -3.92
CA HIS A 720 -6.89 -0.51 -4.07
C HIS A 720 -8.23 -0.73 -3.36
N GLU A 721 -8.82 0.35 -2.85
CA GLU A 721 -10.18 0.31 -2.28
C GLU A 721 -11.25 0.06 -3.36
N ILE A 722 -10.97 0.54 -4.57
CA ILE A 722 -11.80 0.36 -5.76
C ILE A 722 -11.00 -0.34 -6.86
N ASN A 723 -11.64 -1.24 -7.61
CA ASN A 723 -11.02 -1.85 -8.78
C ASN A 723 -11.22 -0.94 -10.01
N PHE A 724 -10.15 -0.25 -10.40
CA PHE A 724 -10.13 0.69 -11.52
C PHE A 724 -10.39 0.07 -12.91
N LEU A 725 -10.20 -1.25 -13.04
CA LEU A 725 -10.47 -2.01 -14.25
C LEU A 725 -11.76 -2.84 -14.15
N ALA A 726 -12.43 -2.86 -13.00
CA ALA A 726 -13.80 -3.37 -12.92
C ALA A 726 -14.72 -2.42 -13.66
N ALA A 727 -15.75 -2.87 -14.36
CA ALA A 727 -16.76 -1.98 -14.93
C ALA A 727 -18.12 -2.65 -14.82
N ASP A 728 -19.19 -1.84 -14.74
CA ASP A 728 -20.56 -2.34 -14.66
C ASP A 728 -20.94 -3.12 -15.92
N SER A 729 -20.45 -2.69 -17.08
CA SER A 729 -20.64 -3.38 -18.34
C SER A 729 -19.45 -4.28 -18.69
N THR A 730 -19.74 -5.48 -19.20
CA THR A 730 -18.71 -6.41 -19.67
C THR A 730 -17.87 -5.81 -20.80
N GLN A 731 -18.50 -5.07 -21.73
CA GLN A 731 -17.80 -4.43 -22.83
C GLN A 731 -16.74 -3.43 -22.33
N GLU A 732 -17.13 -2.52 -21.44
CA GLU A 732 -16.21 -1.52 -20.90
C GLU A 732 -15.08 -2.18 -20.11
N ARG A 733 -15.39 -3.22 -19.32
CA ARG A 733 -14.38 -4.01 -18.62
C ARG A 733 -13.36 -4.59 -19.61
N ASP A 734 -13.82 -5.19 -20.70
CA ASP A 734 -12.94 -5.79 -21.71
C ASP A 734 -12.08 -4.73 -22.41
N GLU A 735 -12.61 -3.54 -22.68
CA GLU A 735 -11.86 -2.40 -23.22
C GLU A 735 -10.77 -1.91 -22.24
N LEU A 736 -11.10 -1.75 -20.95
CA LEU A 736 -10.14 -1.35 -19.91
C LEU A 736 -9.03 -2.39 -19.71
N VAL A 737 -9.39 -3.68 -19.67
CA VAL A 737 -8.43 -4.79 -19.54
C VAL A 737 -7.56 -4.91 -20.79
N ALA A 738 -8.12 -4.73 -21.98
CA ALA A 738 -7.34 -4.73 -23.22
C ALA A 738 -6.35 -3.56 -23.27
N LEU A 739 -6.76 -2.37 -22.82
CA LEU A 739 -5.89 -1.21 -22.69
C LEU A 739 -4.74 -1.48 -21.70
N GLY A 740 -5.05 -1.98 -20.51
CA GLY A 740 -4.05 -2.31 -19.48
C GLY A 740 -3.02 -3.34 -19.98
N ARG A 741 -3.48 -4.41 -20.64
CA ARG A 741 -2.59 -5.40 -21.26
C ARG A 741 -1.66 -4.78 -22.29
N ARG A 742 -2.15 -3.83 -23.08
CA ARG A 742 -1.34 -3.18 -24.12
C ARG A 742 -0.31 -2.23 -23.52
N MET A 743 -0.70 -1.47 -22.50
CA MET A 743 0.21 -0.58 -21.77
C MET A 743 1.32 -1.37 -21.07
N SER A 744 0.98 -2.40 -20.29
CA SER A 744 1.99 -3.20 -19.58
C SER A 744 3.05 -3.78 -20.52
N ARG A 745 2.65 -4.28 -21.69
CA ARG A 745 3.58 -4.79 -22.72
C ARG A 745 4.47 -3.72 -23.32
N MET A 746 3.96 -2.50 -23.53
CA MET A 746 4.78 -1.38 -24.00
C MET A 746 5.84 -0.98 -22.97
N TRP A 747 5.52 -1.05 -21.67
CA TRP A 747 6.49 -0.86 -20.59
C TRP A 747 7.53 -1.99 -20.57
N ILE A 748 7.10 -3.25 -20.67
CA ILE A 748 7.99 -4.42 -20.74
C ILE A 748 8.94 -4.32 -21.96
N SER A 749 8.42 -3.87 -23.11
CA SER A 749 9.23 -3.57 -24.30
C SER A 749 10.30 -2.52 -24.00
N PHE A 750 9.93 -1.41 -23.35
CA PHE A 750 10.89 -0.37 -22.99
C PHE A 750 11.97 -0.89 -22.02
N VAL A 751 11.61 -1.73 -21.05
CA VAL A 751 12.58 -2.34 -20.12
C VAL A 751 13.55 -3.27 -20.85
N ASN A 752 13.05 -4.08 -21.79
CA ASN A 752 13.87 -5.03 -22.55
C ASN A 752 14.77 -4.35 -23.59
N GLU A 753 14.21 -3.40 -24.34
CA GLU A 753 14.76 -2.89 -25.61
C GLU A 753 15.08 -1.38 -25.58
N MET A 754 14.78 -0.67 -24.49
CA MET A 754 14.87 0.81 -24.38
C MET A 754 13.96 1.55 -25.36
N GLN A 755 12.94 0.86 -25.88
CA GLN A 755 11.94 1.38 -26.81
C GLN A 755 10.62 0.58 -26.63
N PRO A 756 9.43 1.21 -26.76
CA PRO A 756 8.16 0.58 -26.37
C PRO A 756 7.37 -0.13 -27.49
N ASN A 757 8.01 -0.46 -28.62
CA ASN A 757 7.39 -0.92 -29.88
C ASN A 757 7.73 -2.37 -30.28
N ALA A 758 8.09 -3.25 -29.35
CA ALA A 758 8.23 -4.67 -29.66
C ALA A 758 6.93 -5.23 -30.28
N GLU A 759 7.04 -6.23 -31.16
CA GLU A 759 5.90 -6.78 -31.91
C GLU A 759 4.75 -7.23 -30.97
N TYR A 760 5.09 -7.86 -29.84
CA TYR A 760 4.12 -8.30 -28.84
C TYR A 760 3.40 -7.13 -28.13
N ALA A 761 4.05 -5.95 -28.04
CA ALA A 761 3.49 -4.75 -27.43
C ALA A 761 2.55 -4.02 -28.40
N LEU A 762 2.84 -4.08 -29.71
CA LEU A 762 1.97 -3.54 -30.74
C LEU A 762 0.73 -4.40 -30.95
N GLY A 763 0.81 -5.72 -30.72
CA GLY A 763 -0.34 -6.63 -30.71
C GLY A 763 -1.12 -6.66 -32.03
N GLY A 764 -0.42 -6.47 -33.16
CA GLY A 764 -1.02 -6.39 -34.50
C GLY A 764 -1.74 -5.06 -34.82
N GLY A 765 -1.69 -4.07 -33.92
CA GLY A 765 -2.23 -2.74 -34.18
C GLY A 765 -1.27 -1.85 -34.98
N ASN A 766 -1.82 -0.91 -35.76
CA ASN A 766 -1.06 -0.05 -36.68
C ASN A 766 -0.42 1.19 -36.05
N VAL A 767 -0.53 1.39 -34.72
CA VAL A 767 -0.06 2.60 -34.04
C VAL A 767 1.25 2.30 -33.32
N THR A 768 2.35 2.81 -33.88
CA THR A 768 3.68 2.81 -33.26
C THR A 768 3.84 4.00 -32.34
N TRP A 769 4.52 3.84 -31.22
CA TRP A 769 4.92 4.92 -30.31
C TRP A 769 6.10 5.70 -30.90
N PRO A 770 5.86 6.94 -31.38
CA PRO A 770 6.92 7.73 -31.99
C PRO A 770 7.92 8.24 -30.96
N VAL A 771 9.17 8.41 -31.39
CA VAL A 771 10.17 9.17 -30.63
C VAL A 771 9.78 10.65 -30.68
N TYR A 772 9.75 11.30 -29.52
CA TYR A 772 9.51 12.73 -29.38
C TYR A 772 10.66 13.53 -29.99
N THR A 773 10.34 14.54 -30.81
CA THR A 773 11.34 15.49 -31.35
C THR A 773 10.83 16.93 -31.24
N ASN A 774 11.72 17.91 -31.21
CA ASN A 774 11.31 19.32 -31.17
C ASN A 774 10.59 19.77 -32.47
N SER A 775 10.87 19.13 -33.61
CA SER A 775 10.16 19.36 -34.88
C SER A 775 8.81 18.65 -34.94
N ASN A 776 8.67 17.53 -34.24
CA ASN A 776 7.45 16.75 -34.18
C ASN A 776 7.17 16.29 -32.73
N PRO A 777 6.76 17.21 -31.83
CA PRO A 777 6.43 16.90 -30.46
C PRO A 777 5.07 16.19 -30.42
N VAL A 778 5.07 14.91 -30.06
CA VAL A 778 3.88 14.07 -30.10
C VAL A 778 3.80 13.17 -28.87
N ASN A 779 2.58 12.92 -28.38
CA ASN A 779 2.30 11.94 -27.34
C ASN A 779 1.62 10.71 -27.94
N MET A 780 1.90 9.54 -27.36
CA MET A 780 0.97 8.42 -27.40
C MET A 780 -0.23 8.73 -26.49
N VAL A 781 -1.45 8.48 -26.93
CA VAL A 781 -2.66 8.70 -26.13
C VAL A 781 -3.35 7.38 -25.86
N PHE A 782 -3.55 7.09 -24.57
CA PHE A 782 -4.17 5.85 -24.10
C PHE A 782 -5.64 6.09 -23.74
N ARG A 783 -6.55 5.63 -24.63
CA ARG A 783 -7.99 5.60 -24.40
C ARG A 783 -8.52 4.17 -24.44
N LYS A 784 -9.57 3.88 -23.68
CA LYS A 784 -10.24 2.57 -23.73
C LYS A 784 -10.83 2.28 -25.11
N GLU A 785 -11.25 3.32 -25.85
CA GLU A 785 -11.75 3.20 -27.23
C GLU A 785 -10.62 2.96 -28.25
N GLY A 786 -9.37 3.22 -27.89
CA GLY A 786 -8.21 3.00 -28.75
C GLY A 786 -6.99 3.88 -28.45
N ILE A 787 -5.83 3.38 -28.86
CA ILE A 787 -4.55 4.09 -28.75
C ILE A 787 -4.33 4.94 -30.00
N SER A 788 -3.89 6.18 -29.82
CA SER A 788 -3.66 7.14 -30.92
C SER A 788 -2.41 7.99 -30.67
N VAL A 789 -2.01 8.79 -31.67
CA VAL A 789 -0.92 9.78 -31.54
C VAL A 789 -1.51 11.18 -31.64
N GLU A 790 -1.11 12.08 -30.75
CA GLU A 790 -1.49 13.49 -30.77
C GLU A 790 -0.27 14.39 -30.78
N ARG A 791 -0.47 15.66 -31.16
CA ARG A 791 0.52 16.72 -30.97
C ARG A 791 0.59 17.15 -29.51
N ASP A 792 1.80 17.31 -28.99
CA ASP A 792 2.06 17.80 -27.62
C ASP A 792 2.24 19.33 -27.61
N ASP A 793 1.29 20.06 -28.21
CA ASP A 793 1.30 21.54 -28.34
C ASP A 793 0.03 22.21 -27.77
N TRP A 794 -0.86 21.45 -27.14
CA TRP A 794 -2.01 21.99 -26.41
C TRP A 794 -1.56 22.88 -25.25
N ARG A 795 -2.34 23.92 -24.93
CA ARG A 795 -2.03 24.95 -23.90
C ARG A 795 -0.63 25.57 -24.01
N ALA A 796 -0.03 25.62 -25.21
CA ALA A 796 1.36 26.04 -25.39
C ALA A 796 1.70 27.40 -24.75
N ALA A 797 0.83 28.41 -24.86
CA ALA A 797 1.09 29.73 -24.28
C ALA A 797 1.19 29.70 -22.74
N ALA A 798 0.27 29.00 -22.07
CA ALA A 798 0.27 28.82 -20.62
C ALA A 798 1.49 28.03 -20.15
N ILE A 799 1.76 26.88 -20.79
CA ILE A 799 2.88 25.99 -20.45
C ILE A 799 4.23 26.66 -20.68
N ASN A 800 4.40 27.37 -21.80
CA ASN A 800 5.65 28.11 -22.07
C ASN A 800 5.86 29.22 -21.04
N ARG A 801 4.79 29.87 -20.59
CA ARG A 801 4.88 30.90 -19.55
C ARG A 801 5.25 30.31 -18.19
N LEU A 802 4.68 29.17 -17.81
CA LEU A 802 5.08 28.43 -16.60
C LEU A 802 6.55 28.03 -16.64
N ASN A 803 6.98 27.39 -17.73
CA ASN A 803 8.39 27.01 -17.91
C ASN A 803 9.33 28.21 -17.86
N SER A 804 8.94 29.34 -18.47
CA SER A 804 9.73 30.59 -18.44
C SER A 804 9.74 31.23 -17.05
N ALA A 805 8.66 31.13 -16.28
CA ALA A 805 8.61 31.66 -14.92
C ALA A 805 9.57 30.89 -14.01
N VAL A 806 9.56 29.56 -14.10
CA VAL A 806 10.43 28.68 -13.30
C VAL A 806 11.89 28.78 -13.75
N ALA A 807 12.16 28.82 -15.05
CA ALA A 807 13.51 28.99 -15.59
C ALA A 807 14.04 30.43 -15.42
N GLY A 808 13.18 31.45 -15.51
CA GLY A 808 13.49 32.88 -15.46
C GLY A 808 13.96 33.40 -14.10
N PHE A 809 13.82 32.60 -13.03
CA PHE A 809 14.57 32.81 -11.80
C PHE A 809 16.10 32.80 -12.03
N ARG A 810 16.59 32.34 -13.20
CA ARG A 810 17.97 32.55 -13.71
C ARG A 810 18.45 34.00 -13.62
N VAL A 811 17.62 34.97 -14.01
CA VAL A 811 18.13 36.30 -14.40
C VAL A 811 18.15 37.29 -13.23
N SER A 812 17.21 37.17 -12.29
CA SER A 812 17.14 38.09 -11.13
C SER A 812 18.31 37.91 -10.15
N MET A 813 18.75 36.67 -9.90
CA MET A 813 19.87 36.41 -8.97
C MET A 813 21.24 36.66 -9.60
N GLU A 814 21.44 36.41 -10.89
CA GLU A 814 22.70 36.76 -11.57
C GLU A 814 22.84 38.27 -11.81
N ILE A 815 21.74 39.00 -12.08
CA ILE A 815 21.77 40.46 -12.13
C ILE A 815 22.11 41.05 -10.75
N CYS A 816 21.68 40.41 -9.66
CA CYS A 816 22.11 40.79 -8.31
C CYS A 816 23.62 40.51 -8.08
N LYS A 817 24.16 39.38 -8.55
CA LYS A 817 25.60 39.08 -8.45
C LYS A 817 26.47 40.00 -9.30
N SER A 818 26.03 40.34 -10.52
CA SER A 818 26.77 41.26 -11.40
C SER A 818 26.69 42.72 -10.93
N ASN A 819 25.61 43.11 -10.24
CA ASN A 819 25.49 44.46 -9.66
C ASN A 819 26.19 44.59 -8.29
N LEU A 820 26.42 43.50 -7.55
CA LEU A 820 27.25 43.49 -6.33
C LEU A 820 28.75 43.51 -6.62
N LEU A 821 29.19 42.99 -7.78
CA LEU A 821 30.59 43.08 -8.23
C LEU A 821 30.92 44.39 -8.98
N ALA A 822 29.91 45.23 -9.27
CA ALA A 822 30.09 46.55 -9.87
C ALA A 822 30.18 47.70 -8.83
N PHE A 823 30.06 47.41 -7.53
CA PHE A 823 30.10 48.41 -6.44
C PHE A 823 31.25 48.24 -5.44
N SER A 824 32.36 47.61 -5.85
CA SER A 824 33.62 47.59 -5.07
C SER A 824 34.74 48.41 -5.73
N GLY A 825 34.40 49.59 -6.27
CA GLY A 825 35.37 50.55 -6.77
C GLY A 825 34.87 51.97 -6.59
N THR A 826 35.59 52.77 -5.77
CA THR A 826 35.32 54.18 -5.39
C THR A 826 34.18 54.33 -4.37
N GLY A 827 34.25 55.05 -3.26
CA GLY A 827 35.17 56.08 -2.79
C GLY A 827 34.36 57.23 -2.21
N ARG A 828 34.05 57.20 -0.90
CA ARG A 828 33.58 58.29 -0.01
C ARG A 828 32.16 58.88 -0.22
N TYR A 829 31.57 59.24 0.94
CA TYR A 829 30.46 60.18 1.24
C TYR A 829 29.04 59.62 1.54
N TRP A 830 28.73 59.60 2.85
CA TRP A 830 27.57 60.19 3.56
C TRP A 830 26.10 59.82 3.21
N PHE A 831 25.42 59.28 4.25
CA PHE A 831 24.11 59.63 4.83
C PHE A 831 22.75 59.37 4.12
N MET A 832 21.87 58.69 4.89
CA MET A 832 20.41 58.93 5.07
C MET A 832 19.43 58.59 3.92
N PHE A 833 18.60 57.54 4.07
CA PHE A 833 17.16 57.58 4.41
C PHE A 833 16.47 56.22 4.19
N ALA A 834 15.34 56.09 4.88
CA ALA A 834 14.45 54.94 5.00
C ALA A 834 13.55 54.65 3.77
N ALA A 835 12.87 53.50 3.87
CA ALA A 835 11.73 52.99 3.09
C ALA A 835 12.04 52.41 1.70
N PHE A 836 12.10 51.08 1.59
CA PHE A 836 11.03 50.22 1.05
C PHE A 836 11.36 48.75 1.31
#